data_AF-A0A1H5GTP3-F1
#
_entry.id   AF-A0A1H5GTP3-F1
#
_cell.length_a   1.000
_cell.length_b   1.000
_cell.length_c   1.000
_cell.angle_alpha   90.00
_cell.angle_beta   90.00
_cell.angle_gamma   90.00
#
_symmetry.space_group_name_H-M   'P 1'
#
loop_
_entity.id
_entity.type
_entity.pdbx_description
1 polymer ?
#
loop_
_entity_poly.entity_id
_entity_poly.type
_entity_poly.pdbx_seq_one_letter_code
_entity_poly.pdbx_strand_id
1 'polypeptide(L)'
;MSQTPRRRRWFTVCAITASAALVAIPSSAAGRSASPFGVRALDQLAKERTQSVGAMSPHLSADDDGGNEADEIAEGADQYAEARTSPGIVAPGAYGAAWGDLAKLKSTGGDWRNITDLPYNSDDPRYRDYDSNSSGGSGNVTGRMAAVAADDDGYVYAGSAGGGVWRSHTGGGDWQPISDDLPSQSTGALAVDDGGRLWLGTGEATTNSDAYLGSGVYVLAHPHHQRFSRRTRVGGDELESTTIHELRFGGGKVWAATSRGVWSHSTSNLDGPWKLEFAPNPDYLPNGPKAGDPAAAYKNIANDIAIDPKDPGKVVLAVGWRSGDDYNGFYTKVDGAWTRITSGLGDLPADPDDVGNVTFARSADGSRYYAIDQSPEQLETNPDSGLEGIFVSESGSPTGPWTKIADYKGLAADNSALNSEGYMPGVQAWYNQFLAVDPSDARHVYAGLEEVYETKDGGSTWSTVGPYWNFTFPCWSIDPAKQTGDCNQTTHSDQHGVAIGSYHGKSFVYVGNDGGIYKRPLDGSQDASGHATDWTSLNDGTIDTLEYYSVGIGKDLDHGGVSVTGGLQDNGQSILRSNDTVMGSNFGGDGGDTLTDPANGCNIAQEYVYLAVQVTQNCAVNDGSWESDPSKVTSYSVAPPDNATGEARFIAPLTADLKDSDTWVAGGRHIWVQYHGYAIRSGSEWTSAHDLGKGRTATAVAASGGKVYAAWCGPCDSVGFARGIAVGNADGTGWHDINLPVDGTVPNRYLSGFAVDPHDADHVYLTVNGFSRHWTEGPGAGDGHVFESTDGGTTWKDISGNLPDVPADSALVTADGGLAVATDLGVVHRAPGSTTWKRVGDLPAVAVLQLKTSPDGGTLYAATHGRGIYTIEVRKLH
;
A
#
# COMPACT_ATOMS: atom_id res chain seq x y z
N MET A 1 -2.55 -18.84 41.38
CA MET A 1 -1.52 -19.84 41.77
C MET A 1 -0.54 -19.96 40.63
N SER A 2 0.76 -20.16 40.92
CA SER A 2 1.90 -20.27 40.00
C SER A 2 1.60 -20.40 38.50
N GLN A 3 1.79 -19.31 37.73
CA GLN A 3 2.03 -19.40 36.29
C GLN A 3 3.38 -20.09 36.01
N THR A 4 3.53 -20.69 34.83
CA THR A 4 4.79 -21.30 34.38
C THR A 4 5.23 -20.63 33.07
N PRO A 5 6.40 -19.99 32.98
CA PRO A 5 6.85 -19.37 31.74
C PRO A 5 7.39 -20.41 30.74
N ARG A 6 6.96 -20.32 29.47
CA ARG A 6 7.53 -21.11 28.36
C ARG A 6 9.01 -20.72 28.16
N ARG A 7 9.88 -21.71 27.91
CA ARG A 7 11.34 -21.51 27.71
C ARG A 7 11.69 -21.47 26.22
N ARG A 8 12.28 -20.39 25.72
CA ARG A 8 13.12 -20.42 24.51
C ARG A 8 14.39 -21.25 24.80
N ARG A 9 14.82 -22.10 23.85
CA ARG A 9 16.04 -22.92 23.96
C ARG A 9 17.17 -22.31 23.13
N TRP A 10 18.37 -22.28 23.70
CA TRP A 10 19.62 -22.08 22.96
C TRP A 10 20.15 -23.44 22.52
N PHE A 11 20.80 -23.52 21.35
CA PHE A 11 21.59 -24.69 20.96
C PHE A 11 22.98 -24.31 20.42
N THR A 12 23.90 -25.27 20.55
CA THR A 12 25.34 -25.09 20.36
C THR A 12 25.82 -25.86 19.14
N VAL A 13 26.70 -25.23 18.35
CA VAL A 13 27.34 -25.79 17.14
C VAL A 13 28.13 -27.07 17.41
N CYS A 14 27.99 -28.06 16.52
CA CYS A 14 28.95 -29.16 16.32
C CYS A 14 29.04 -29.49 14.81
N ALA A 15 30.25 -29.43 14.25
CA ALA A 15 30.53 -29.79 12.85
C ALA A 15 30.83 -31.29 12.67
N ILE A 16 30.66 -31.84 11.45
CA ILE A 16 31.43 -32.99 10.93
C ILE A 16 31.41 -33.08 9.38
N THR A 17 32.62 -33.15 8.84
CA THR A 17 33.18 -33.49 7.51
C THR A 17 32.33 -33.96 6.30
N ALA A 18 32.74 -33.48 5.12
CA ALA A 18 32.34 -33.90 3.77
C ALA A 18 32.98 -35.22 3.25
N SER A 19 32.46 -35.75 2.13
CA SER A 19 33.19 -36.59 1.14
C SER A 19 32.43 -36.69 -0.20
N ALA A 20 33.16 -36.73 -1.33
CA ALA A 20 32.61 -36.71 -2.69
C ALA A 20 32.94 -37.98 -3.50
N ALA A 21 32.20 -38.25 -4.59
CA ALA A 21 32.63 -39.16 -5.66
C ALA A 21 31.94 -38.89 -7.02
N LEU A 22 32.72 -38.76 -8.10
CA LEU A 22 32.27 -38.69 -9.50
C LEU A 22 32.14 -40.08 -10.14
N VAL A 23 31.25 -40.23 -11.14
CA VAL A 23 31.41 -41.17 -12.27
C VAL A 23 30.86 -40.58 -13.59
N ALA A 24 31.58 -40.82 -14.69
CA ALA A 24 31.14 -40.75 -16.10
C ALA A 24 31.67 -42.02 -16.82
N ILE A 25 31.41 -42.39 -18.09
CA ILE A 25 30.97 -41.79 -19.37
C ILE A 25 30.40 -42.97 -20.22
N PRO A 26 30.06 -42.91 -21.55
CA PRO A 26 29.78 -41.83 -22.50
C PRO A 26 28.49 -42.04 -23.38
N SER A 27 28.29 -41.16 -24.35
CA SER A 27 27.19 -41.06 -25.34
C SER A 27 27.34 -41.86 -26.66
N SER A 28 26.23 -42.17 -27.34
CA SER A 28 26.18 -42.18 -28.82
C SER A 28 24.76 -41.94 -29.43
N ALA A 29 24.77 -41.18 -30.53
CA ALA A 29 23.66 -40.65 -31.35
C ALA A 29 22.76 -41.73 -32.05
N ALA A 30 21.63 -41.43 -32.71
CA ALA A 30 21.04 -40.15 -33.13
C ALA A 30 19.52 -40.26 -33.47
N GLY A 31 18.83 -39.12 -33.56
CA GLY A 31 17.94 -38.85 -34.71
C GLY A 31 16.41 -38.82 -34.51
N ARG A 32 15.88 -37.68 -34.04
CA ARG A 32 14.63 -37.04 -34.53
C ARG A 32 14.67 -35.55 -34.18
N SER A 33 14.10 -34.71 -35.04
CA SER A 33 14.21 -33.25 -34.95
C SER A 33 13.44 -32.69 -33.75
N ALA A 34 14.16 -32.12 -32.77
CA ALA A 34 13.58 -31.23 -31.77
C ALA A 34 13.56 -29.80 -32.32
N SER A 35 12.45 -29.08 -32.11
CA SER A 35 12.45 -27.62 -32.18
C SER A 35 13.41 -27.08 -31.11
N PRO A 36 14.26 -26.07 -31.40
CA PRO A 36 15.19 -25.53 -30.42
C PRO A 36 14.50 -24.76 -29.27
N PHE A 37 13.21 -24.46 -29.39
CA PHE A 37 12.39 -23.77 -28.39
C PHE A 37 11.20 -24.67 -28.01
N GLY A 38 11.45 -25.63 -27.13
CA GLY A 38 10.42 -26.48 -26.56
C GLY A 38 10.00 -26.01 -25.17
N VAL A 39 8.79 -26.38 -24.75
CA VAL A 39 8.11 -26.01 -23.48
C VAL A 39 8.99 -26.02 -22.22
N ARG A 40 10.09 -26.78 -22.18
CA ARG A 40 11.06 -26.75 -21.06
C ARG A 40 11.86 -25.45 -20.94
N ALA A 41 12.08 -24.71 -22.03
CA ALA A 41 12.71 -23.39 -21.96
C ALA A 41 11.73 -22.37 -21.36
N LEU A 42 10.42 -22.50 -21.65
CA LEU A 42 9.38 -21.66 -21.05
C LEU A 42 9.06 -22.07 -19.60
N ASP A 43 9.07 -23.36 -19.26
CA ASP A 43 8.99 -23.84 -17.88
C ASP A 43 10.21 -23.42 -17.05
N GLN A 44 11.38 -23.30 -17.69
CA GLN A 44 12.59 -22.77 -17.05
C GLN A 44 12.58 -21.23 -17.00
N LEU A 45 12.04 -20.50 -17.99
CA LEU A 45 11.85 -19.05 -17.93
C LEU A 45 10.72 -18.64 -16.96
N ALA A 46 9.69 -19.47 -16.81
CA ALA A 46 8.65 -19.30 -15.81
C ALA A 46 9.23 -19.56 -14.41
N LYS A 47 10.03 -20.62 -14.22
CA LYS A 47 10.77 -20.84 -12.97
C LYS A 47 11.83 -19.78 -12.73
N GLU A 48 12.53 -19.29 -13.76
CA GLU A 48 13.47 -18.19 -13.65
C GLU A 48 12.75 -16.85 -13.43
N ARG A 49 11.45 -16.72 -13.77
CA ARG A 49 10.58 -15.62 -13.34
C ARG A 49 10.10 -15.78 -11.90
N THR A 50 9.61 -16.94 -11.49
CA THR A 50 9.32 -17.25 -10.07
C THR A 50 10.58 -17.14 -9.21
N GLN A 51 11.77 -17.36 -9.79
CA GLN A 51 13.10 -17.13 -9.22
C GLN A 51 13.77 -15.82 -9.70
N SER A 52 13.05 -14.86 -10.29
CA SER A 52 13.54 -13.49 -10.56
C SER A 52 12.69 -12.44 -9.88
N VAL A 53 11.36 -12.56 -9.98
CA VAL A 53 10.41 -12.03 -9.00
C VAL A 53 10.78 -12.60 -7.61
N GLY A 54 11.18 -13.87 -7.54
CA GLY A 54 11.87 -14.48 -6.37
C GLY A 54 13.40 -14.57 -6.45
N ALA A 55 14.12 -13.79 -7.29
CA ALA A 55 15.59 -13.65 -7.16
C ALA A 55 15.95 -12.72 -6.01
N MET A 56 14.99 -11.92 -5.57
CA MET A 56 15.11 -11.01 -4.44
C MET A 56 14.66 -11.65 -3.13
N SER A 57 14.35 -12.95 -3.10
CA SER A 57 14.33 -13.68 -1.83
C SER A 57 15.73 -13.57 -1.20
N PRO A 58 15.88 -12.94 -0.01
CA PRO A 58 17.15 -12.99 0.70
C PRO A 58 17.41 -14.44 1.08
N HIS A 59 18.38 -15.08 0.43
CA HIS A 59 18.78 -16.45 0.73
C HIS A 59 19.51 -16.50 2.08
N LEU A 60 18.73 -16.40 3.16
CA LEU A 60 19.13 -16.74 4.50
C LEU A 60 19.60 -18.21 4.53
N SER A 61 20.63 -18.46 5.33
CA SER A 61 21.41 -19.69 5.22
C SER A 61 20.70 -20.90 5.87
N ALA A 62 19.89 -21.61 5.10
CA ALA A 62 19.50 -23.04 5.25
C ALA A 62 18.91 -23.53 6.59
N ASP A 63 18.71 -22.66 7.59
CA ASP A 63 18.19 -22.95 8.93
C ASP A 63 17.37 -21.73 9.47
N ASP A 64 16.45 -21.16 8.68
CA ASP A 64 15.26 -20.39 9.13
C ASP A 64 14.30 -20.18 7.92
N ASP A 65 13.02 -19.89 8.21
CA ASP A 65 11.91 -19.97 7.27
C ASP A 65 11.95 -18.94 6.12
N GLY A 66 11.36 -19.31 4.97
CA GLY A 66 11.38 -18.51 3.75
C GLY A 66 10.29 -17.44 3.74
N GLY A 67 10.69 -16.17 3.72
CA GLY A 67 9.76 -15.03 3.62
C GLY A 67 8.99 -15.03 2.30
N ASN A 68 7.70 -14.72 2.41
CA ASN A 68 6.74 -14.55 1.34
C ASN A 68 6.41 -13.05 1.20
N GLU A 69 5.99 -12.59 0.02
CA GLU A 69 5.46 -11.23 -0.21
C GLU A 69 4.37 -10.83 0.82
N ALA A 70 3.58 -11.78 1.35
CA ALA A 70 2.67 -11.53 2.47
C ALA A 70 3.36 -11.11 3.79
N ASP A 71 4.59 -11.60 4.05
CA ASP A 71 5.44 -11.13 5.15
C ASP A 71 6.05 -9.76 4.82
N GLU A 72 6.43 -9.53 3.56
CA GLU A 72 6.98 -8.25 3.08
C GLU A 72 5.96 -7.12 3.21
N ILE A 73 4.71 -7.36 2.80
CA ILE A 73 3.58 -6.44 2.99
C ILE A 73 3.29 -6.24 4.49
N ALA A 74 3.42 -7.27 5.33
CA ALA A 74 3.22 -7.17 6.77
C ALA A 74 4.35 -6.43 7.52
N GLU A 75 5.61 -6.55 7.07
CA GLU A 75 6.73 -5.79 7.63
C GLU A 75 6.71 -4.34 7.13
N GLY A 76 6.49 -4.15 5.83
CA GLY A 76 6.14 -2.85 5.26
C GLY A 76 4.98 -2.20 6.02
N ALA A 77 3.99 -3.01 6.46
CA ALA A 77 2.84 -2.56 7.23
C ALA A 77 3.25 -1.79 8.48
N ASP A 78 4.05 -2.44 9.32
CA ASP A 78 4.54 -1.82 10.53
C ASP A 78 5.48 -0.65 10.20
N GLN A 79 6.36 -0.78 9.19
CA GLN A 79 7.35 0.24 8.86
C GLN A 79 6.77 1.60 8.43
N TYR A 80 5.69 1.67 7.66
CA TYR A 80 5.12 2.98 7.27
C TYR A 80 4.21 3.54 8.38
N ALA A 81 3.57 2.69 9.17
CA ALA A 81 2.80 3.08 10.35
C ALA A 81 3.71 3.60 11.50
N GLU A 82 4.90 3.02 11.68
CA GLU A 82 5.95 3.45 12.63
C GLU A 82 6.24 4.94 12.51
N ALA A 83 6.34 5.46 11.28
CA ALA A 83 6.70 6.86 11.03
C ALA A 83 5.71 7.83 11.70
N ARG A 84 4.42 7.51 11.65
CA ARG A 84 3.33 8.35 12.15
C ARG A 84 3.01 8.13 13.63
N THR A 85 3.35 6.96 14.16
CA THR A 85 2.96 6.52 15.50
C THR A 85 4.11 6.64 16.51
N SER A 86 5.31 6.17 16.18
CA SER A 86 6.42 6.05 17.13
C SER A 86 6.83 7.39 17.75
N PRO A 87 6.84 7.52 19.10
CA PRO A 87 6.96 6.45 20.09
C PRO A 87 5.66 6.09 20.84
N GLY A 88 4.48 6.27 20.23
CA GLY A 88 3.20 6.01 20.87
C GLY A 88 2.02 5.87 19.91
N ILE A 89 0.84 6.30 20.34
CA ILE A 89 -0.41 6.22 19.55
C ILE A 89 -0.96 7.64 19.37
N VAL A 90 -1.51 7.92 18.18
CA VAL A 90 -2.15 9.19 17.84
C VAL A 90 -3.56 9.26 18.41
N ALA A 91 -3.81 10.24 19.28
CA ALA A 91 -5.11 10.47 19.89
C ALA A 91 -6.20 10.92 18.85
N PRO A 92 -7.49 10.65 19.13
CA PRO A 92 -8.60 11.15 18.30
C PRO A 92 -8.59 12.68 18.19
N GLY A 93 -8.88 13.22 17.00
CA GLY A 93 -8.96 14.67 16.75
C GLY A 93 -7.74 15.30 16.07
N ALA A 94 -6.61 14.58 16.00
CA ALA A 94 -5.34 15.10 15.48
C ALA A 94 -5.45 15.66 14.04
N TYR A 95 -5.87 14.82 13.08
CA TYR A 95 -6.07 15.23 11.68
C TYR A 95 -7.11 16.35 11.53
N GLY A 96 -8.22 16.30 12.30
CA GLY A 96 -9.26 17.33 12.29
C GLY A 96 -8.78 18.70 12.76
N ALA A 97 -7.89 18.73 13.75
CA ALA A 97 -7.22 19.91 14.25
C ALA A 97 -6.16 20.42 13.27
N ALA A 98 -5.28 19.54 12.80
CA ALA A 98 -4.22 19.83 11.82
C ALA A 98 -4.78 20.44 10.53
N TRP A 99 -5.81 19.83 9.94
CA TRP A 99 -6.54 20.39 8.79
C TRP A 99 -7.20 21.73 9.12
N GLY A 100 -7.70 21.88 10.36
CA GLY A 100 -8.24 23.13 10.87
C GLY A 100 -7.22 24.27 10.97
N ASP A 101 -5.95 23.97 11.28
CA ASP A 101 -4.86 24.95 11.35
C ASP A 101 -4.21 25.21 9.99
N LEU A 102 -4.06 24.18 9.16
CA LEU A 102 -3.63 24.31 7.77
C LEU A 102 -4.56 25.24 6.97
N ALA A 103 -5.88 25.10 7.15
CA ALA A 103 -6.88 25.97 6.54
C ALA A 103 -6.86 27.43 7.06
N LYS A 104 -6.21 27.72 8.20
CA LYS A 104 -5.98 29.08 8.71
C LYS A 104 -4.70 29.71 8.17
N LEU A 105 -3.78 28.93 7.59
CA LEU A 105 -2.59 29.48 6.96
C LEU A 105 -2.95 30.37 5.77
N LYS A 106 -2.14 31.41 5.55
CA LYS A 106 -2.18 32.13 4.29
C LYS A 106 -1.73 31.19 3.18
N SER A 107 -2.45 31.15 2.06
CA SER A 107 -1.93 30.51 0.85
C SER A 107 -0.82 31.36 0.24
N THR A 108 0.13 30.72 -0.45
CA THR A 108 1.04 31.38 -1.40
C THR A 108 0.29 31.94 -2.61
N GLY A 109 -0.87 31.37 -2.94
CA GLY A 109 -1.46 31.47 -4.27
C GLY A 109 -0.67 30.65 -5.30
N GLY A 110 -1.10 30.76 -6.55
CA GLY A 110 -0.68 29.83 -7.61
C GLY A 110 -1.50 28.54 -7.56
N ASP A 111 -1.82 28.02 -8.74
CA ASP A 111 -2.65 26.83 -8.89
C ASP A 111 -1.75 25.63 -9.15
N TRP A 112 -1.99 24.52 -8.45
CA TRP A 112 -1.34 23.26 -8.74
C TRP A 112 -1.90 22.68 -10.03
N ARG A 113 -1.03 22.09 -10.85
CA ARG A 113 -1.40 21.36 -12.07
C ARG A 113 -1.02 19.90 -11.89
N ASN A 114 -2.01 19.00 -11.85
CA ASN A 114 -1.73 17.57 -11.99
C ASN A 114 -1.05 17.33 -13.34
N ILE A 115 -0.06 16.44 -13.39
CA ILE A 115 0.59 16.02 -14.64
C ILE A 115 0.42 14.51 -14.91
N THR A 116 -0.19 13.78 -13.98
CA THR A 116 -0.50 12.36 -14.07
C THR A 116 -2.01 12.11 -14.24
N ASP A 117 -2.80 13.15 -14.52
CA ASP A 117 -4.21 13.09 -14.96
C ASP A 117 -4.33 12.57 -16.41
N LEU A 118 -3.69 11.44 -16.66
CA LEU A 118 -3.51 10.75 -17.92
C LEU A 118 -3.69 9.24 -17.67
N PRO A 119 -4.12 8.45 -18.67
CA PRO A 119 -4.14 7.00 -18.54
C PRO A 119 -2.72 6.47 -18.23
N TYR A 120 -2.61 5.57 -17.26
CA TYR A 120 -1.38 4.84 -16.97
C TYR A 120 -1.51 3.41 -17.48
N ASN A 121 -0.68 3.02 -18.45
CA ASN A 121 -0.70 1.70 -19.06
C ASN A 121 0.45 0.86 -18.51
N SER A 122 0.14 -0.10 -17.62
CA SER A 122 1.15 -1.04 -17.11
C SER A 122 1.60 -2.03 -18.20
N ASP A 123 0.76 -2.29 -19.21
CA ASP A 123 1.04 -3.16 -20.36
C ASP A 123 1.72 -2.46 -21.56
N ASP A 124 2.32 -1.27 -21.36
CA ASP A 124 2.90 -0.46 -22.44
C ASP A 124 4.00 -1.23 -23.22
N PRO A 125 3.85 -1.44 -24.55
CA PRO A 125 4.80 -2.17 -25.37
C PRO A 125 6.18 -1.50 -25.51
N ARG A 126 6.35 -0.26 -25.05
CA ARG A 126 7.65 0.43 -25.01
C ARG A 126 8.58 -0.12 -23.93
N TYR A 127 8.04 -0.77 -22.89
CA TYR A 127 8.75 -1.04 -21.64
C TYR A 127 8.64 -2.52 -21.24
N ARG A 128 9.14 -3.43 -22.07
CA ARG A 128 9.13 -4.89 -21.84
C ARG A 128 10.51 -5.44 -21.56
N ASP A 129 11.23 -4.83 -20.63
CA ASP A 129 12.46 -5.41 -20.10
C ASP A 129 12.15 -6.57 -19.13
N TYR A 130 13.17 -7.27 -18.63
CA TYR A 130 12.95 -8.43 -17.77
C TYR A 130 12.36 -8.08 -16.39
N ASP A 131 12.64 -6.87 -15.86
CA ASP A 131 12.08 -6.33 -14.61
C ASP A 131 10.70 -5.64 -14.78
N SER A 132 10.02 -5.82 -15.91
CA SER A 132 8.74 -5.15 -16.21
C SER A 132 7.54 -6.09 -16.13
N ASN A 133 6.46 -5.58 -15.52
CA ASN A 133 5.13 -6.20 -15.52
C ASN A 133 4.34 -5.99 -16.84
N SER A 134 4.92 -5.32 -17.84
CA SER A 134 4.27 -5.10 -19.13
C SER A 134 3.98 -6.41 -19.87
N SER A 135 2.78 -6.51 -20.43
CA SER A 135 2.10 -7.70 -20.96
C SER A 135 1.58 -8.69 -19.89
N GLY A 136 1.55 -8.29 -18.62
CA GLY A 136 0.89 -9.03 -17.54
C GLY A 136 -0.63 -9.13 -17.70
N GLY A 137 -1.25 -8.17 -18.41
CA GLY A 137 -2.66 -8.24 -18.82
C GLY A 137 -3.62 -7.34 -18.05
N SER A 138 -3.15 -6.53 -17.10
CA SER A 138 -3.97 -5.60 -16.31
C SER A 138 -4.38 -4.34 -17.08
N GLY A 139 -3.70 -4.02 -18.19
CA GLY A 139 -4.01 -2.88 -19.06
C GLY A 139 -3.74 -1.52 -18.42
N ASN A 140 -4.78 -0.69 -18.32
CA ASN A 140 -4.67 0.60 -17.64
C ASN A 140 -4.93 0.48 -16.13
N VAL A 141 -4.12 1.14 -15.31
CA VAL A 141 -4.16 1.12 -13.84
C VAL A 141 -4.22 2.53 -13.23
N THR A 142 -4.54 2.68 -11.92
CA THR A 142 -4.62 4.00 -11.23
C THR A 142 -4.41 3.98 -9.71
N GLY A 143 -3.88 2.91 -9.09
CA GLY A 143 -3.69 2.83 -7.62
C GLY A 143 -4.92 2.33 -6.84
N ARG A 144 -4.77 2.11 -5.52
CA ARG A 144 -5.63 1.18 -4.76
C ARG A 144 -7.07 1.64 -4.55
N MET A 145 -8.01 0.75 -4.87
CA MET A 145 -9.46 0.93 -4.65
C MET A 145 -9.97 0.11 -3.46
N ALA A 146 -9.73 0.63 -2.25
CA ALA A 146 -10.17 0.02 -0.99
C ALA A 146 -11.68 -0.27 -0.91
N ALA A 147 -12.55 0.51 -1.56
CA ALA A 147 -13.99 0.24 -1.57
C ALA A 147 -14.67 0.65 -2.88
N VAL A 148 -15.73 -0.08 -3.26
CA VAL A 148 -16.56 0.22 -4.44
C VAL A 148 -18.04 0.16 -4.05
N ALA A 149 -18.85 1.06 -4.61
CA ALA A 149 -20.30 0.98 -4.56
C ALA A 149 -20.90 1.31 -5.93
N ALA A 150 -22.06 0.74 -6.26
CA ALA A 150 -22.77 1.01 -7.51
C ALA A 150 -24.29 1.03 -7.26
N ASP A 151 -25.04 1.67 -8.17
CA ASP A 151 -26.50 1.61 -8.21
C ASP A 151 -27.03 1.11 -9.56
N ASP A 152 -28.36 0.95 -9.66
CA ASP A 152 -29.03 0.51 -10.89
C ASP A 152 -29.31 1.63 -11.91
N ASP A 153 -28.98 2.88 -11.56
CA ASP A 153 -29.10 4.06 -12.44
C ASP A 153 -27.81 4.33 -13.25
N GLY A 154 -26.76 3.52 -13.05
CA GLY A 154 -25.49 3.60 -13.76
C GLY A 154 -24.42 4.45 -13.07
N TYR A 155 -24.61 4.83 -11.81
CA TYR A 155 -23.56 5.46 -11.03
C TYR A 155 -22.67 4.43 -10.36
N VAL A 156 -21.37 4.68 -10.41
CA VAL A 156 -20.34 3.89 -9.74
C VAL A 156 -19.52 4.85 -8.89
N TYR A 157 -19.21 4.43 -7.67
CA TYR A 157 -18.44 5.17 -6.70
C TYR A 157 -17.22 4.33 -6.34
N ALA A 158 -16.03 4.88 -6.53
CA ALA A 158 -14.77 4.22 -6.24
C ALA A 158 -14.06 5.00 -5.14
N GLY A 159 -13.72 4.33 -4.04
CA GLY A 159 -13.08 4.90 -2.86
C GLY A 159 -11.68 4.32 -2.72
N SER A 160 -10.68 5.19 -2.77
CA SER A 160 -9.27 4.79 -2.75
C SER A 160 -8.64 4.88 -1.37
N ALA A 161 -7.53 4.16 -1.21
CA ALA A 161 -6.73 4.05 0.01
C ALA A 161 -6.25 5.41 0.53
N GLY A 162 -5.55 6.21 -0.29
CA GLY A 162 -5.16 7.60 0.01
C GLY A 162 -5.91 8.70 -0.77
N GLY A 163 -6.65 8.37 -1.83
CA GLY A 163 -7.05 9.32 -2.89
C GLY A 163 -8.49 9.85 -2.90
N GLY A 164 -9.30 9.44 -1.94
CA GLY A 164 -10.70 9.88 -1.82
C GLY A 164 -11.69 9.07 -2.65
N VAL A 165 -12.90 9.60 -2.73
CA VAL A 165 -14.04 8.99 -3.40
C VAL A 165 -14.30 9.70 -4.72
N TRP A 166 -14.41 8.92 -5.78
CA TRP A 166 -14.70 9.33 -7.14
C TRP A 166 -16.06 8.79 -7.58
N ARG A 167 -16.75 9.52 -8.46
CA ARG A 167 -18.07 9.16 -9.01
C ARG A 167 -18.07 9.16 -10.53
N SER A 168 -18.47 8.04 -11.12
CA SER A 168 -18.90 7.90 -12.51
C SER A 168 -20.43 7.97 -12.60
N HIS A 169 -20.95 8.30 -13.79
CA HIS A 169 -22.37 8.28 -14.15
C HIS A 169 -22.63 7.55 -15.49
N THR A 170 -21.61 6.83 -15.99
CA THR A 170 -21.55 6.19 -17.31
C THR A 170 -21.34 4.68 -17.17
N GLY A 171 -21.65 4.12 -16.01
CA GLY A 171 -21.33 2.74 -15.65
C GLY A 171 -19.83 2.49 -15.49
N GLY A 172 -19.06 3.48 -15.03
CA GLY A 172 -17.60 3.43 -14.87
C GLY A 172 -16.85 4.13 -16.02
N GLY A 173 -15.88 4.98 -15.67
CA GLY A 173 -15.24 5.98 -16.55
C GLY A 173 -15.81 7.39 -16.35
N ASP A 174 -15.23 8.41 -16.97
CA ASP A 174 -15.62 9.84 -16.81
C ASP A 174 -15.78 10.28 -15.34
N TRP A 175 -14.78 9.94 -14.53
CA TRP A 175 -14.78 10.08 -13.08
C TRP A 175 -14.72 11.54 -12.61
N GLN A 176 -15.30 11.79 -11.43
CA GLN A 176 -15.25 13.08 -10.75
C GLN A 176 -14.94 12.86 -9.27
N PRO A 177 -13.95 13.55 -8.68
CA PRO A 177 -13.70 13.44 -7.25
C PRO A 177 -14.86 14.11 -6.50
N ILE A 178 -15.34 13.50 -5.41
CA ILE A 178 -16.47 13.97 -4.60
C ILE A 178 -16.15 14.09 -3.10
N SER A 179 -14.90 13.88 -2.67
CA SER A 179 -14.45 13.95 -1.27
C SER A 179 -13.39 15.02 -0.96
N ASP A 180 -12.88 15.76 -1.95
CA ASP A 180 -11.74 16.70 -1.79
C ASP A 180 -11.90 17.75 -0.66
N ASP A 181 -13.13 18.03 -0.21
CA ASP A 181 -13.46 18.92 0.92
C ASP A 181 -13.33 18.26 2.32
N LEU A 182 -12.94 16.98 2.40
CA LEU A 182 -12.79 16.20 3.64
C LEU A 182 -11.39 16.34 4.28
N PRO A 183 -11.28 16.24 5.63
CA PRO A 183 -10.02 16.31 6.37
C PRO A 183 -9.09 15.09 6.21
N SER A 184 -9.59 14.01 5.63
CA SER A 184 -8.84 12.81 5.25
C SER A 184 -9.45 12.32 3.94
N GLN A 185 -8.60 11.93 2.99
CA GLN A 185 -9.01 11.31 1.73
C GLN A 185 -9.01 9.77 1.82
N SER A 186 -8.63 9.19 2.94
CA SER A 186 -8.59 7.73 3.06
C SER A 186 -9.97 7.11 3.18
N THR A 187 -10.21 6.05 2.41
CA THR A 187 -11.48 5.32 2.37
C THR A 187 -11.31 3.92 2.96
N GLY A 188 -12.18 3.55 3.90
CA GLY A 188 -12.28 2.18 4.40
C GLY A 188 -13.53 1.46 3.90
N ALA A 189 -14.68 2.16 3.82
CA ALA A 189 -15.95 1.56 3.40
C ALA A 189 -16.79 2.51 2.54
N LEU A 190 -17.41 1.98 1.49
CA LEU A 190 -18.46 2.63 0.71
C LEU A 190 -19.69 1.72 0.63
N ALA A 191 -20.87 2.27 0.86
CA ALA A 191 -22.11 1.52 0.74
C ALA A 191 -23.29 2.39 0.32
N VAL A 192 -24.15 1.88 -0.56
CA VAL A 192 -25.46 2.48 -0.85
C VAL A 192 -26.50 1.79 0.02
N ASP A 193 -27.29 2.57 0.77
CA ASP A 193 -28.39 2.02 1.57
C ASP A 193 -29.69 1.84 0.78
N ASP A 194 -30.67 1.11 1.36
CA ASP A 194 -32.00 0.87 0.76
C ASP A 194 -32.76 2.15 0.35
N GLY A 195 -32.32 3.33 0.81
CA GLY A 195 -32.86 4.64 0.45
C GLY A 195 -32.13 5.34 -0.69
N GLY A 196 -31.13 4.71 -1.30
CA GLY A 196 -30.29 5.29 -2.35
C GLY A 196 -29.26 6.32 -1.84
N ARG A 197 -28.94 6.29 -0.53
CA ARG A 197 -27.93 7.20 0.05
C ARG A 197 -26.57 6.54 0.04
N LEU A 198 -25.54 7.28 -0.40
CA LEU A 198 -24.16 6.81 -0.32
C LEU A 198 -23.58 7.15 1.06
N TRP A 199 -23.10 6.14 1.76
CA TRP A 199 -22.36 6.25 3.00
C TRP A 199 -20.86 6.00 2.74
N LEU A 200 -20.03 6.77 3.42
CA LEU A 200 -18.57 6.69 3.39
C LEU A 200 -18.06 6.51 4.83
N GLY A 201 -17.39 5.38 5.09
CA GLY A 201 -16.49 5.22 6.23
C GLY A 201 -15.07 5.60 5.80
N THR A 202 -14.49 6.62 6.44
CA THR A 202 -13.11 7.04 6.14
C THR A 202 -12.08 6.25 6.96
N GLY A 203 -10.87 6.16 6.44
CA GLY A 203 -9.74 5.44 7.03
C GLY A 203 -9.68 3.99 6.58
N GLU A 204 -8.69 3.69 5.75
CA GLU A 204 -8.39 2.38 5.18
C GLU A 204 -8.21 1.32 6.27
N ALA A 205 -8.81 0.16 6.06
CA ALA A 205 -9.03 -0.83 7.12
C ALA A 205 -8.41 -2.21 6.86
N THR A 206 -7.56 -2.30 5.83
CA THR A 206 -6.74 -3.45 5.43
C THR A 206 -5.57 -3.71 6.39
N THR A 207 -5.27 -2.77 7.29
CA THR A 207 -4.24 -2.85 8.36
C THR A 207 -2.79 -2.95 7.85
N ASN A 208 -2.55 -2.53 6.61
CA ASN A 208 -1.26 -2.50 5.93
C ASN A 208 -0.46 -1.21 6.23
N SER A 209 0.51 -0.90 5.34
CA SER A 209 1.59 0.08 5.49
C SER A 209 1.13 1.51 5.40
N ASP A 210 0.67 1.85 4.22
CA ASP A 210 0.25 3.16 3.78
C ASP A 210 -1.11 3.57 4.35
N ALA A 211 -1.85 2.68 5.03
CA ALA A 211 -3.17 2.96 5.60
C ALA A 211 -3.21 4.22 6.48
N TYR A 212 -3.95 5.22 5.98
CA TYR A 212 -4.24 6.44 6.72
C TYR A 212 -5.50 6.29 7.60
N LEU A 213 -5.49 6.94 8.75
CA LEU A 213 -6.64 6.93 9.67
C LEU A 213 -7.79 7.82 9.16
N GLY A 214 -9.00 7.46 9.57
CA GLY A 214 -10.24 8.14 9.20
C GLY A 214 -10.58 9.37 10.03
N SER A 215 -11.56 10.10 9.52
CA SER A 215 -12.24 11.24 10.15
C SER A 215 -13.71 10.95 10.49
N GLY A 216 -14.08 9.67 10.57
CA GLY A 216 -15.42 9.18 10.85
C GLY A 216 -16.24 8.84 9.60
N VAL A 217 -17.56 8.95 9.73
CA VAL A 217 -18.54 8.48 8.74
C VAL A 217 -19.34 9.65 8.16
N TYR A 218 -19.58 9.63 6.85
CA TYR A 218 -20.30 10.66 6.09
C TYR A 218 -21.41 10.04 5.23
N VAL A 219 -22.45 10.81 4.89
CA VAL A 219 -23.57 10.36 4.05
C VAL A 219 -24.07 11.43 3.07
N LEU A 220 -24.27 11.04 1.80
CA LEU A 220 -24.95 11.85 0.79
C LEU A 220 -26.39 11.38 0.65
N ALA A 221 -27.34 12.28 0.88
CA ALA A 221 -28.76 12.00 0.68
C ALA A 221 -29.13 11.87 -0.82
N HIS A 222 -28.36 12.51 -1.70
CA HIS A 222 -28.55 12.51 -3.16
C HIS A 222 -27.16 12.38 -3.84
N PRO A 223 -26.56 11.18 -3.84
CA PRO A 223 -25.16 10.98 -4.23
C PRO A 223 -24.86 11.28 -5.70
N HIS A 224 -25.87 11.22 -6.57
CA HIS A 224 -25.79 11.60 -7.99
C HIS A 224 -25.33 13.04 -8.23
N HIS A 225 -25.58 13.96 -7.28
CA HIS A 225 -25.36 15.40 -7.47
C HIS A 225 -24.62 16.09 -6.31
N GLN A 226 -24.53 15.44 -5.14
CA GLN A 226 -23.84 16.00 -3.98
C GLN A 226 -22.33 15.69 -4.00
N ARG A 227 -21.62 16.28 -3.02
CA ARG A 227 -20.21 16.03 -2.68
C ARG A 227 -20.12 15.93 -1.16
N PHE A 228 -19.20 15.12 -0.66
CA PHE A 228 -18.95 15.01 0.78
C PHE A 228 -18.32 16.30 1.31
N SER A 229 -18.61 16.64 2.56
CA SER A 229 -17.99 17.76 3.28
C SER A 229 -18.12 17.54 4.78
N ARG A 230 -17.49 18.38 5.60
CA ARG A 230 -17.73 18.39 7.07
C ARG A 230 -19.22 18.48 7.48
N ARG A 231 -20.12 18.94 6.60
CA ARG A 231 -21.57 19.03 6.86
C ARG A 231 -22.35 17.75 6.60
N THR A 232 -21.77 16.78 5.89
CA THR A 232 -22.40 15.48 5.58
C THR A 232 -21.97 14.40 6.56
N ARG A 233 -21.27 14.76 7.63
CA ARG A 233 -20.82 13.85 8.68
C ARG A 233 -22.00 13.36 9.52
N VAL A 234 -21.93 12.10 9.93
CA VAL A 234 -22.84 11.48 10.91
C VAL A 234 -22.05 11.25 12.20
N GLY A 235 -22.62 11.61 13.35
CA GLY A 235 -21.93 11.52 14.63
C GLY A 235 -21.17 12.79 15.04
N GLY A 236 -20.48 12.68 16.17
CA GLY A 236 -19.45 13.62 16.64
C GLY A 236 -18.05 13.12 16.29
N ASP A 237 -17.10 13.30 17.20
CA ASP A 237 -15.69 12.93 17.10
C ASP A 237 -15.38 11.46 17.49
N GLU A 238 -16.41 10.67 17.81
CA GLU A 238 -16.26 9.31 18.36
C GLU A 238 -15.49 8.34 17.46
N LEU A 239 -15.50 8.57 16.14
CA LEU A 239 -14.86 7.75 15.11
C LEU A 239 -13.68 8.47 14.40
N GLU A 240 -13.08 9.52 15.01
CA GLU A 240 -11.84 10.11 14.49
C GLU A 240 -10.59 9.30 14.85
N SER A 241 -9.59 9.37 13.96
CA SER A 241 -8.36 8.58 14.06
C SER A 241 -8.66 7.08 14.16
N THR A 242 -9.67 6.62 13.42
CA THR A 242 -10.19 5.24 13.40
C THR A 242 -10.43 4.82 11.96
N THR A 243 -10.15 3.56 11.64
CA THR A 243 -10.42 2.94 10.35
C THR A 243 -11.81 2.29 10.38
N ILE A 244 -12.57 2.43 9.29
CA ILE A 244 -13.94 1.91 9.18
C ILE A 244 -13.94 0.80 8.15
N HIS A 245 -13.92 -0.45 8.59
CA HIS A 245 -13.78 -1.62 7.72
C HIS A 245 -15.07 -1.89 6.95
N GLU A 246 -16.22 -1.90 7.63
CA GLU A 246 -17.50 -2.22 7.00
C GLU A 246 -18.67 -1.39 7.53
N LEU A 247 -19.64 -1.13 6.66
CA LEU A 247 -20.88 -0.41 6.95
C LEU A 247 -22.11 -1.26 6.61
N ARG A 248 -22.76 -1.79 7.64
CA ARG A 248 -23.84 -2.79 7.50
C ARG A 248 -25.19 -2.27 7.97
N PHE A 249 -26.23 -2.50 7.18
CA PHE A 249 -27.57 -1.92 7.39
C PHE A 249 -28.60 -2.98 7.81
N GLY A 250 -29.38 -2.66 8.84
CA GLY A 250 -30.47 -3.50 9.32
C GLY A 250 -31.18 -2.95 10.57
N GLY A 251 -32.47 -3.25 10.73
CA GLY A 251 -33.23 -2.89 11.93
C GLY A 251 -33.37 -1.37 12.20
N GLY A 252 -33.30 -0.53 11.16
CA GLY A 252 -33.32 0.94 11.32
C GLY A 252 -32.00 1.55 11.81
N LYS A 253 -30.91 0.77 11.74
CA LYS A 253 -29.55 1.16 12.10
C LYS A 253 -28.60 0.99 10.93
N VAL A 254 -27.55 1.81 10.97
CA VAL A 254 -26.26 1.55 10.34
C VAL A 254 -25.33 1.07 11.45
N TRP A 255 -24.56 0.02 11.16
CA TRP A 255 -23.52 -0.51 12.02
C TRP A 255 -22.17 -0.27 11.35
N ALA A 256 -21.15 0.04 12.14
CA ALA A 256 -19.79 0.22 11.67
C ALA A 256 -18.88 -0.80 12.36
N ALA A 257 -18.18 -1.61 11.57
CA ALA A 257 -17.04 -2.41 12.00
C ALA A 257 -15.77 -1.54 11.91
N THR A 258 -14.94 -1.51 12.95
CA THR A 258 -13.86 -0.53 13.07
C THR A 258 -12.66 -1.13 13.81
N SER A 259 -11.48 -0.50 13.66
CA SER A 259 -10.30 -0.78 14.52
C SER A 259 -10.53 -0.52 16.02
N ARG A 260 -11.65 0.10 16.41
CA ARG A 260 -12.01 0.43 17.80
C ARG A 260 -13.39 -0.13 18.18
N GLY A 261 -13.66 -1.36 17.78
CA GLY A 261 -14.87 -2.11 18.10
C GLY A 261 -16.04 -1.86 17.14
N VAL A 262 -17.24 -2.24 17.58
CA VAL A 262 -18.47 -2.16 16.78
C VAL A 262 -19.37 -1.05 17.29
N TRP A 263 -19.74 -0.16 16.37
CA TRP A 263 -20.55 1.02 16.63
C TRP A 263 -21.87 0.95 15.86
N SER A 264 -22.87 1.73 16.28
CA SER A 264 -24.10 1.92 15.50
C SER A 264 -24.69 3.32 15.62
N HIS A 265 -25.39 3.73 14.56
CA HIS A 265 -26.19 4.96 14.50
C HIS A 265 -27.58 4.66 13.95
N SER A 266 -28.56 5.54 14.18
CA SER A 266 -29.84 5.45 13.48
C SER A 266 -29.69 5.87 12.02
N THR A 267 -30.37 5.19 11.10
CA THR A 267 -30.43 5.58 9.68
C THR A 267 -31.42 6.70 9.40
N SER A 268 -32.35 7.00 10.32
CA SER A 268 -33.44 7.97 10.13
C SER A 268 -33.28 9.25 10.94
N ASN A 269 -32.67 9.19 12.12
CA ASN A 269 -32.15 10.35 12.83
C ASN A 269 -30.62 10.36 12.73
N LEU A 270 -30.04 11.34 12.06
CA LEU A 270 -28.59 11.50 11.90
C LEU A 270 -27.98 12.45 12.95
N ASP A 271 -28.80 13.04 13.82
CA ASP A 271 -28.34 13.88 14.93
C ASP A 271 -27.96 13.04 16.16
N GLY A 272 -26.78 13.31 16.74
CA GLY A 272 -26.29 12.68 17.96
C GLY A 272 -24.94 11.98 17.78
N PRO A 273 -24.40 11.37 18.85
CA PRO A 273 -23.14 10.62 18.81
C PRO A 273 -23.34 9.18 18.30
N TRP A 274 -22.29 8.56 17.76
CA TRP A 274 -22.26 7.12 17.55
C TRP A 274 -22.36 6.36 18.89
N LYS A 275 -23.09 5.24 18.88
CA LYS A 275 -23.18 4.35 20.04
C LYS A 275 -22.25 3.16 19.88
N LEU A 276 -21.25 3.04 20.76
CA LEU A 276 -20.48 1.81 20.95
C LEU A 276 -21.44 0.68 21.38
N GLU A 277 -21.53 -0.37 20.58
CA GLU A 277 -22.32 -1.57 20.87
C GLU A 277 -21.45 -2.68 21.45
N PHE A 278 -20.22 -2.86 20.97
CA PHE A 278 -19.29 -3.88 21.48
C PHE A 278 -17.83 -3.45 21.31
N ALA A 279 -16.99 -3.80 22.29
CA ALA A 279 -15.54 -3.83 22.18
C ALA A 279 -15.07 -4.98 23.08
N PRO A 280 -14.24 -5.92 22.59
CA PRO A 280 -13.81 -7.07 23.38
C PRO A 280 -12.91 -6.68 24.57
N ASN A 281 -12.06 -5.66 24.38
CA ASN A 281 -11.09 -5.19 25.37
C ASN A 281 -11.24 -3.66 25.60
N PRO A 282 -12.35 -3.22 26.21
CA PRO A 282 -12.70 -1.79 26.30
C PRO A 282 -11.71 -0.95 27.11
N ASP A 283 -10.90 -1.59 27.98
CA ASP A 283 -9.82 -0.92 28.73
C ASP A 283 -8.73 -0.29 27.83
N TYR A 284 -8.59 -0.78 26.59
CA TYR A 284 -7.61 -0.32 25.60
C TYR A 284 -8.18 0.72 24.63
N LEU A 285 -9.48 1.04 24.69
CA LEU A 285 -10.04 2.13 23.89
C LEU A 285 -9.48 3.50 24.36
N PRO A 286 -9.53 4.55 23.53
CA PRO A 286 -9.13 5.90 23.92
C PRO A 286 -9.80 6.36 25.24
N ASN A 287 -9.01 6.97 26.13
CA ASN A 287 -9.38 7.32 27.52
C ASN A 287 -9.57 6.12 28.49
N GLY A 288 -9.37 4.89 28.04
CA GLY A 288 -9.33 3.70 28.89
C GLY A 288 -8.04 3.61 29.73
N PRO A 289 -8.03 2.82 30.82
CA PRO A 289 -6.87 2.67 31.72
C PRO A 289 -5.64 2.03 31.06
N LYS A 290 -5.77 1.49 29.83
CA LYS A 290 -4.69 0.91 29.02
C LYS A 290 -4.58 1.56 27.63
N ALA A 291 -5.11 2.76 27.42
CA ALA A 291 -5.04 3.45 26.12
C ALA A 291 -3.60 3.69 25.63
N GLY A 292 -2.65 3.91 26.57
CA GLY A 292 -1.22 4.06 26.28
C GLY A 292 -0.41 2.75 26.31
N ASP A 293 -1.07 1.58 26.23
CA ASP A 293 -0.39 0.31 25.97
C ASP A 293 -0.02 0.25 24.48
N PRO A 294 1.24 -0.04 24.09
CA PRO A 294 1.64 -0.07 22.68
C PRO A 294 0.79 -1.00 21.80
N ALA A 295 0.21 -2.07 22.37
CA ALA A 295 -0.64 -3.00 21.63
C ALA A 295 -2.10 -2.53 21.51
N ALA A 296 -2.50 -1.39 22.08
CA ALA A 296 -3.90 -0.97 22.21
C ALA A 296 -4.65 -0.86 20.87
N ALA A 297 -3.95 -0.49 19.79
CA ALA A 297 -4.49 -0.42 18.44
C ALA A 297 -5.08 -1.77 17.95
N TYR A 298 -4.49 -2.89 18.37
CA TYR A 298 -4.85 -4.24 17.91
C TYR A 298 -5.84 -4.96 18.82
N LYS A 299 -6.26 -4.38 19.95
CA LYS A 299 -7.07 -5.09 20.97
C LYS A 299 -8.58 -5.06 20.75
N ASN A 300 -9.08 -4.35 19.74
CA ASN A 300 -10.51 -4.15 19.52
C ASN A 300 -10.92 -4.15 18.04
N ILE A 301 -10.14 -4.77 17.15
CA ILE A 301 -10.44 -4.75 15.71
C ILE A 301 -11.70 -5.58 15.45
N ALA A 302 -12.66 -4.96 14.75
CA ALA A 302 -13.85 -5.61 14.23
C ALA A 302 -13.86 -5.51 12.71
N ASN A 303 -13.99 -6.65 12.05
CA ASN A 303 -13.85 -6.80 10.60
C ASN A 303 -15.23 -6.58 9.95
N ASP A 304 -16.23 -7.39 10.31
CA ASP A 304 -17.56 -7.31 9.69
C ASP A 304 -18.72 -7.74 10.62
N ILE A 305 -19.96 -7.50 10.18
CA ILE A 305 -21.21 -7.56 10.94
C ILE A 305 -22.31 -8.20 10.07
N ALA A 306 -22.60 -9.48 10.31
CA ALA A 306 -23.69 -10.18 9.65
C ALA A 306 -25.02 -9.99 10.42
N ILE A 307 -26.07 -9.55 9.71
CA ILE A 307 -27.39 -9.23 10.29
C ILE A 307 -28.46 -10.14 9.65
N ASP A 308 -29.17 -10.96 10.44
CA ASP A 308 -30.25 -11.83 9.94
C ASP A 308 -31.38 -10.97 9.33
N PRO A 309 -31.69 -11.10 8.03
CA PRO A 309 -32.74 -10.30 7.39
C PRO A 309 -34.16 -10.66 7.86
N LYS A 310 -34.36 -11.86 8.42
CA LYS A 310 -35.64 -12.36 8.95
C LYS A 310 -35.86 -11.90 10.40
N ASP A 311 -34.78 -11.62 11.13
CA ASP A 311 -34.79 -11.08 12.50
C ASP A 311 -33.56 -10.17 12.73
N PRO A 312 -33.64 -8.87 12.41
CA PRO A 312 -32.53 -7.93 12.59
C PRO A 312 -32.06 -7.73 14.05
N GLY A 313 -32.69 -8.38 15.03
CA GLY A 313 -32.18 -8.49 16.39
C GLY A 313 -31.05 -9.52 16.53
N LYS A 314 -30.94 -10.48 15.61
CA LYS A 314 -29.82 -11.43 15.53
C LYS A 314 -28.72 -10.85 14.66
N VAL A 315 -27.62 -10.55 15.33
CA VAL A 315 -26.39 -10.04 14.72
C VAL A 315 -25.25 -10.95 15.14
N VAL A 316 -24.37 -11.27 14.19
CA VAL A 316 -23.06 -11.86 14.44
C VAL A 316 -22.01 -10.83 14.08
N LEU A 317 -21.07 -10.58 14.99
CA LEU A 317 -19.88 -9.77 14.76
C LEU A 317 -18.71 -10.70 14.47
N ALA A 318 -17.91 -10.40 13.45
CA ALA A 318 -16.55 -10.92 13.31
C ALA A 318 -15.57 -9.91 13.90
N VAL A 319 -14.74 -10.36 14.84
CA VAL A 319 -13.90 -9.49 15.67
C VAL A 319 -12.55 -10.18 15.85
N GLY A 320 -11.56 -9.83 15.02
CA GLY A 320 -10.24 -10.47 15.04
C GLY A 320 -9.10 -9.57 14.58
N TRP A 321 -7.93 -9.79 15.16
CA TRP A 321 -6.64 -9.30 14.66
C TRP A 321 -5.99 -10.37 13.78
N ARG A 322 -5.39 -9.96 12.63
CA ARG A 322 -4.84 -10.91 11.64
C ARG A 322 -3.81 -11.90 12.20
N SER A 323 -3.00 -11.49 13.17
CA SER A 323 -1.95 -12.32 13.79
C SER A 323 -2.39 -12.97 15.11
N GLY A 324 -3.70 -13.03 15.39
CA GLY A 324 -4.26 -13.73 16.54
C GLY A 324 -4.27 -12.95 17.85
N ASP A 325 -5.30 -13.16 18.66
CA ASP A 325 -5.41 -12.71 20.06
C ASP A 325 -6.49 -13.54 20.78
N ASP A 326 -6.47 -13.57 22.12
CA ASP A 326 -7.46 -14.31 22.94
C ASP A 326 -8.92 -13.88 22.66
N TYR A 327 -9.13 -12.68 22.10
CA TYR A 327 -10.45 -12.16 21.75
C TYR A 327 -10.96 -12.54 20.36
N ASN A 328 -10.09 -12.99 19.45
CA ASN A 328 -10.45 -13.27 18.06
C ASN A 328 -11.65 -14.22 17.98
N GLY A 329 -12.69 -13.90 17.20
CA GLY A 329 -13.82 -14.81 16.98
C GLY A 329 -15.16 -14.15 16.69
N PHE A 330 -16.19 -14.99 16.64
CA PHE A 330 -17.57 -14.59 16.36
C PHE A 330 -18.37 -14.28 17.63
N TYR A 331 -19.17 -13.21 17.63
CA TYR A 331 -19.94 -12.76 18.79
C TYR A 331 -21.42 -12.52 18.46
N THR A 332 -22.33 -12.92 19.34
CA THR A 332 -23.78 -12.63 19.21
C THR A 332 -24.41 -12.26 20.55
N LYS A 333 -25.65 -11.74 20.55
CA LYS A 333 -26.35 -11.36 21.80
C LYS A 333 -27.11 -12.53 22.39
N VAL A 334 -26.78 -12.89 23.62
CA VAL A 334 -27.51 -13.85 24.48
C VAL A 334 -28.00 -13.09 25.71
N ASP A 335 -29.31 -13.16 25.98
CA ASP A 335 -29.97 -12.41 27.08
C ASP A 335 -29.62 -10.91 27.16
N GLY A 336 -29.32 -10.30 26.00
CA GLY A 336 -28.96 -8.89 25.85
C GLY A 336 -27.46 -8.57 25.97
N ALA A 337 -26.62 -9.54 26.35
CA ALA A 337 -25.16 -9.39 26.44
C ALA A 337 -24.45 -10.03 25.25
N TRP A 338 -23.40 -9.37 24.73
CA TRP A 338 -22.53 -9.97 23.72
C TRP A 338 -21.77 -11.16 24.31
N THR A 339 -21.87 -12.30 23.64
CA THR A 339 -21.29 -13.57 24.03
C THR A 339 -20.57 -14.16 22.82
N ARG A 340 -19.34 -14.65 23.03
CA ARG A 340 -18.58 -15.34 21.99
C ARG A 340 -19.26 -16.66 21.62
N ILE A 341 -19.37 -16.96 20.34
CA ILE A 341 -19.86 -18.22 19.81
C ILE A 341 -18.68 -19.20 19.82
N THR A 342 -18.78 -20.27 20.60
CA THR A 342 -17.68 -21.26 20.77
C THR A 342 -18.01 -22.63 20.19
N SER A 343 -19.19 -22.79 19.57
CA SER A 343 -19.66 -24.05 18.95
C SER A 343 -20.94 -23.81 18.16
N GLY A 344 -21.29 -24.75 17.27
CA GLY A 344 -22.56 -24.74 16.54
C GLY A 344 -22.54 -23.99 15.21
N LEU A 345 -21.42 -23.37 14.85
CA LEU A 345 -21.25 -22.70 13.56
C LEU A 345 -21.17 -23.68 12.38
N GLY A 346 -20.82 -24.94 12.57
CA GLY A 346 -20.60 -25.88 11.47
C GLY A 346 -19.11 -25.95 11.14
N ASP A 347 -18.75 -25.76 9.87
CA ASP A 347 -17.35 -25.81 9.41
C ASP A 347 -16.60 -24.48 9.60
N LEU A 348 -17.31 -23.35 9.74
CA LEU A 348 -16.71 -22.05 10.05
C LEU A 348 -16.10 -22.11 11.47
N PRO A 349 -14.82 -21.72 11.66
CA PRO A 349 -14.10 -21.89 12.92
C PRO A 349 -14.71 -21.10 14.07
N ALA A 350 -14.34 -21.49 15.29
CA ALA A 350 -14.71 -20.79 16.53
C ALA A 350 -13.53 -20.63 17.50
N ASP A 351 -12.39 -21.23 17.18
CA ASP A 351 -11.12 -21.12 17.90
C ASP A 351 -10.49 -19.74 17.62
N PRO A 352 -9.88 -19.04 18.59
CA PRO A 352 -9.26 -17.72 18.31
C PRO A 352 -8.10 -17.82 17.33
N ASP A 353 -7.42 -18.97 17.28
CA ASP A 353 -6.22 -19.16 16.48
C ASP A 353 -6.57 -19.30 14.97
N ASP A 354 -7.84 -19.54 14.62
CA ASP A 354 -8.34 -19.73 13.24
C ASP A 354 -9.32 -18.64 12.75
N VAL A 355 -9.62 -17.61 13.55
CA VAL A 355 -10.51 -16.50 13.13
C VAL A 355 -9.73 -15.20 13.08
N GLY A 356 -9.51 -14.67 11.88
CA GLY A 356 -8.69 -13.48 11.63
C GLY A 356 -9.48 -12.37 10.96
N ASN A 357 -9.08 -11.99 9.75
CA ASN A 357 -9.87 -11.09 8.91
C ASN A 357 -11.04 -11.83 8.25
N VAL A 358 -12.27 -11.31 8.40
CA VAL A 358 -13.50 -11.94 7.92
C VAL A 358 -14.37 -10.94 7.17
N THR A 359 -14.75 -11.28 5.95
CA THR A 359 -15.78 -10.60 5.17
C THR A 359 -17.03 -11.47 5.03
N PHE A 360 -18.21 -10.93 5.28
CA PHE A 360 -19.51 -11.57 5.02
C PHE A 360 -20.21 -10.99 3.78
N ALA A 361 -20.98 -11.83 3.09
CA ALA A 361 -22.00 -11.37 2.14
C ALA A 361 -23.32 -12.13 2.31
N ARG A 362 -24.43 -11.51 1.91
CA ARG A 362 -25.78 -12.10 1.98
C ARG A 362 -26.46 -12.08 0.62
N SER A 363 -27.23 -13.12 0.31
CA SER A 363 -28.11 -13.06 -0.86
C SER A 363 -29.25 -12.06 -0.64
N ALA A 364 -29.69 -11.38 -1.70
CA ALA A 364 -30.75 -10.38 -1.62
C ALA A 364 -32.10 -10.95 -1.16
N ASP A 365 -32.36 -12.23 -1.42
CA ASP A 365 -33.56 -12.95 -0.95
C ASP A 365 -33.46 -13.46 0.51
N GLY A 366 -32.30 -13.30 1.15
CA GLY A 366 -32.03 -13.80 2.50
C GLY A 366 -32.05 -15.33 2.64
N SER A 367 -31.90 -16.08 1.56
CA SER A 367 -31.80 -17.55 1.59
C SER A 367 -30.41 -18.04 1.95
N ARG A 368 -29.34 -17.27 1.67
CA ARG A 368 -27.94 -17.65 1.88
C ARG A 368 -27.12 -16.54 2.51
N TYR A 369 -26.11 -16.96 3.26
CA TYR A 369 -25.02 -16.14 3.76
C TYR A 369 -23.70 -16.77 3.33
N TYR A 370 -22.69 -15.96 3.04
CA TYR A 370 -21.34 -16.33 2.65
C TYR A 370 -20.32 -15.64 3.55
N ALA A 371 -19.16 -16.27 3.75
CA ALA A 371 -18.03 -15.72 4.49
C ALA A 371 -16.70 -16.12 3.84
N ILE A 372 -15.71 -15.23 3.88
CA ILE A 372 -14.28 -15.57 3.75
C ILE A 372 -13.68 -15.38 5.14
N ASP A 373 -12.78 -16.27 5.55
CA ASP A 373 -12.05 -16.19 6.82
C ASP A 373 -10.56 -16.47 6.60
N GLN A 374 -9.70 -15.67 7.24
CA GLN A 374 -8.26 -15.84 7.29
C GLN A 374 -7.88 -16.43 8.64
N SER A 375 -7.10 -17.52 8.68
CA SER A 375 -6.62 -18.13 9.93
C SER A 375 -5.29 -17.49 10.35
N PRO A 376 -5.20 -16.96 11.60
CA PRO A 376 -3.92 -16.57 12.20
C PRO A 376 -2.91 -17.72 12.32
N GLU A 377 -3.33 -18.94 12.65
CA GLU A 377 -2.44 -20.12 12.72
C GLU A 377 -1.89 -20.45 11.33
N GLN A 378 -2.70 -20.38 10.28
CA GLN A 378 -2.20 -20.54 8.91
C GLN A 378 -1.24 -19.40 8.53
N LEU A 379 -1.53 -18.14 8.86
CA LEU A 379 -0.63 -17.02 8.59
C LEU A 379 0.72 -17.16 9.31
N GLU A 380 0.77 -17.72 10.54
CA GLU A 380 2.04 -17.95 11.26
C GLU A 380 2.79 -19.22 10.78
N THR A 381 2.11 -20.23 10.24
CA THR A 381 2.68 -21.59 10.08
C THR A 381 2.60 -22.21 8.69
N ASN A 382 1.85 -21.63 7.75
CA ASN A 382 1.65 -22.15 6.40
C ASN A 382 2.21 -21.18 5.34
N PRO A 383 3.39 -21.45 4.76
CA PRO A 383 4.00 -20.56 3.76
C PRO A 383 3.22 -20.47 2.45
N ASP A 384 2.28 -21.39 2.19
CA ASP A 384 1.46 -21.37 0.98
C ASP A 384 0.31 -20.35 1.05
N SER A 385 -0.36 -20.20 2.20
CA SER A 385 -1.62 -19.43 2.31
C SER A 385 -2.05 -19.20 3.77
N GLY A 386 -2.66 -18.04 4.05
CA GLY A 386 -3.34 -17.73 5.31
C GLY A 386 -4.85 -17.99 5.28
N LEU A 387 -5.40 -18.48 4.16
CA LEU A 387 -6.83 -18.65 3.95
C LEU A 387 -7.39 -19.85 4.72
N GLU A 388 -8.29 -19.59 5.68
CA GLU A 388 -9.04 -20.66 6.34
C GLU A 388 -10.11 -21.21 5.40
N GLY A 389 -10.81 -20.35 4.66
CA GLY A 389 -11.60 -20.78 3.51
C GLY A 389 -12.71 -19.83 3.12
N ILE A 390 -13.48 -20.27 2.14
CA ILE A 390 -14.77 -19.66 1.77
C ILE A 390 -15.88 -20.57 2.28
N PHE A 391 -16.90 -19.99 2.93
CA PHE A 391 -17.97 -20.70 3.61
C PHE A 391 -19.35 -20.23 3.17
N VAL A 392 -20.36 -21.09 3.28
CA VAL A 392 -21.78 -20.77 3.05
C VAL A 392 -22.68 -21.27 4.18
N SER A 393 -23.65 -20.46 4.61
CA SER A 393 -24.82 -20.96 5.34
C SER A 393 -26.06 -20.96 4.46
N GLU A 394 -26.48 -22.17 4.05
CA GLU A 394 -27.70 -22.39 3.25
C GLU A 394 -29.01 -22.11 4.00
N SER A 395 -28.93 -21.77 5.30
CA SER A 395 -30.08 -21.38 6.12
C SER A 395 -30.44 -19.89 5.95
N GLY A 396 -29.49 -19.08 5.45
CA GLY A 396 -29.53 -17.63 5.49
C GLY A 396 -29.48 -17.05 6.91
N SER A 397 -29.04 -17.84 7.91
CA SER A 397 -28.75 -17.38 9.27
C SER A 397 -27.23 -17.18 9.42
N PRO A 398 -26.77 -16.03 9.93
CA PRO A 398 -25.35 -15.82 10.19
C PRO A 398 -24.80 -16.68 11.34
N THR A 399 -25.69 -17.27 12.16
CA THR A 399 -25.31 -18.23 13.20
C THR A 399 -25.11 -19.66 12.67
N GLY A 400 -25.13 -19.86 11.35
CA GLY A 400 -24.94 -21.17 10.73
C GLY A 400 -26.16 -22.11 10.78
N PRO A 401 -25.96 -23.41 10.49
CA PRO A 401 -24.67 -24.02 10.19
C PRO A 401 -24.07 -23.50 8.89
N TRP A 402 -22.75 -23.42 8.88
CA TRP A 402 -21.86 -23.03 7.79
C TRP A 402 -21.17 -24.29 7.24
N THR A 403 -20.85 -24.28 5.95
CA THR A 403 -20.12 -25.35 5.26
C THR A 403 -18.97 -24.74 4.46
N LYS A 404 -17.76 -25.32 4.53
CA LYS A 404 -16.61 -24.87 3.73
C LYS A 404 -16.81 -25.29 2.27
N ILE A 405 -16.68 -24.34 1.35
CA ILE A 405 -16.94 -24.48 -0.10
C ILE A 405 -15.72 -24.14 -0.97
N ALA A 406 -14.68 -23.54 -0.41
CA ALA A 406 -13.35 -23.47 -1.02
C ALA A 406 -12.26 -23.40 0.04
N ASP A 407 -11.07 -23.88 -0.34
CA ASP A 407 -9.79 -23.66 0.33
C ASP A 407 -8.76 -23.25 -0.73
N TYR A 408 -7.57 -22.80 -0.30
CA TYR A 408 -6.54 -22.30 -1.20
C TYR A 408 -6.08 -23.35 -2.24
N LYS A 409 -6.13 -24.64 -1.92
CA LYS A 409 -5.74 -25.72 -2.83
C LYS A 409 -6.80 -25.97 -3.90
N GLY A 410 -8.07 -25.85 -3.54
CA GLY A 410 -9.19 -25.87 -4.49
C GLY A 410 -9.13 -24.72 -5.48
N LEU A 411 -8.84 -23.51 -5.01
CA LEU A 411 -8.69 -22.31 -5.84
C LEU A 411 -7.44 -22.38 -6.73
N ALA A 412 -6.28 -22.76 -6.17
CA ALA A 412 -5.03 -22.94 -6.93
C ALA A 412 -5.15 -23.97 -8.07
N ALA A 413 -5.96 -25.03 -7.86
CA ALA A 413 -6.19 -26.07 -8.86
C ALA A 413 -7.09 -25.63 -10.03
N ASP A 414 -7.77 -24.49 -9.93
CA ASP A 414 -8.78 -24.01 -10.87
C ASP A 414 -8.21 -22.99 -11.88
N ASN A 415 -7.10 -23.37 -12.52
CA ASN A 415 -6.35 -22.54 -13.48
C ASN A 415 -5.92 -21.16 -12.93
N SER A 416 -5.74 -21.05 -11.62
CA SER A 416 -5.10 -19.91 -10.94
C SER A 416 -3.69 -19.66 -11.48
N ALA A 417 -3.27 -18.39 -11.52
CA ALA A 417 -1.87 -18.03 -11.74
C ALA A 417 -1.00 -18.36 -10.51
N LEU A 418 -1.60 -18.40 -9.32
CA LEU A 418 -0.99 -18.68 -8.02
C LEU A 418 -1.09 -20.18 -7.69
N ASN A 419 -0.17 -20.97 -8.25
CA ASN A 419 -0.20 -22.44 -8.12
C ASN A 419 1.14 -23.05 -7.68
N SER A 420 2.03 -22.24 -7.08
CA SER A 420 3.37 -22.64 -6.64
C SER A 420 3.44 -22.78 -5.12
N GLU A 421 4.28 -23.71 -4.64
CA GLU A 421 4.60 -23.82 -3.21
C GLU A 421 5.22 -22.51 -2.71
N GLY A 422 4.79 -22.05 -1.53
CA GLY A 422 5.22 -20.78 -0.95
C GLY A 422 4.49 -19.52 -1.45
N TYR A 423 3.52 -19.63 -2.38
CA TYR A 423 2.61 -18.54 -2.74
C TYR A 423 1.35 -19.06 -3.48
N MET A 424 0.24 -19.23 -2.76
CA MET A 424 -1.06 -19.73 -3.24
C MET A 424 -2.22 -18.81 -2.79
N PRO A 425 -3.45 -18.99 -3.32
CA PRO A 425 -4.54 -18.05 -3.08
C PRO A 425 -4.89 -17.81 -1.61
N GLY A 426 -5.16 -16.56 -1.28
CA GLY A 426 -5.44 -16.08 0.06
C GLY A 426 -4.26 -16.17 1.02
N VAL A 427 -3.03 -16.15 0.51
CA VAL A 427 -1.85 -15.85 1.34
C VAL A 427 -1.90 -14.43 1.90
N GLN A 428 -2.51 -13.52 1.13
CA GLN A 428 -2.86 -12.17 1.53
C GLN A 428 -4.31 -12.03 2.02
N ALA A 429 -5.02 -13.11 2.38
CA ALA A 429 -6.43 -13.03 2.84
C ALA A 429 -6.63 -12.14 4.09
N TRP A 430 -5.54 -11.82 4.82
CA TRP A 430 -5.58 -10.85 5.90
C TRP A 430 -5.72 -9.39 5.42
N TYR A 431 -5.24 -9.12 4.20
CA TYR A 431 -5.07 -7.81 3.58
C TYR A 431 -6.11 -7.54 2.49
N ASN A 432 -6.22 -8.43 1.50
CA ASN A 432 -7.17 -8.35 0.40
C ASN A 432 -8.24 -9.45 0.49
N GLN A 433 -9.51 -9.07 0.54
CA GLN A 433 -10.63 -9.97 0.34
C GLN A 433 -11.93 -9.21 0.05
N PHE A 434 -12.79 -9.78 -0.79
CA PHE A 434 -14.18 -9.33 -0.91
C PHE A 434 -15.16 -10.50 -1.12
N LEU A 435 -16.44 -10.26 -0.84
CA LEU A 435 -17.55 -11.12 -1.31
C LEU A 435 -18.71 -10.30 -1.89
N ALA A 436 -19.23 -10.74 -3.03
CA ALA A 436 -20.49 -10.23 -3.60
C ALA A 436 -21.39 -11.39 -4.05
N VAL A 437 -22.68 -11.31 -3.71
CA VAL A 437 -23.71 -12.27 -4.17
C VAL A 437 -24.58 -11.56 -5.20
N ASP A 438 -24.85 -12.20 -6.33
CA ASP A 438 -25.76 -11.70 -7.36
C ASP A 438 -27.16 -11.44 -6.75
N PRO A 439 -27.71 -10.22 -6.86
CA PRO A 439 -29.05 -9.90 -6.36
C PRO A 439 -30.17 -10.75 -6.97
N SER A 440 -29.92 -11.44 -8.09
CA SER A 440 -30.88 -12.24 -8.85
C SER A 440 -30.74 -13.76 -8.72
N ASP A 441 -29.57 -14.30 -8.37
CA ASP A 441 -29.38 -15.72 -7.98
C ASP A 441 -28.49 -15.81 -6.73
N ALA A 442 -29.08 -16.23 -5.61
CA ALA A 442 -28.40 -16.43 -4.33
C ALA A 442 -27.20 -17.40 -4.36
N ARG A 443 -27.02 -18.16 -5.45
CA ARG A 443 -25.91 -19.10 -5.65
C ARG A 443 -24.83 -18.59 -6.61
N HIS A 444 -25.05 -17.43 -7.24
CA HIS A 444 -24.04 -16.79 -8.08
C HIS A 444 -23.25 -15.80 -7.22
N VAL A 445 -21.96 -16.08 -7.01
CA VAL A 445 -21.11 -15.37 -6.05
C VAL A 445 -19.76 -15.09 -6.68
N TYR A 446 -19.25 -13.88 -6.42
CA TYR A 446 -17.87 -13.49 -6.66
C TYR A 446 -17.11 -13.40 -5.33
N ALA A 447 -15.90 -13.92 -5.32
CA ALA A 447 -14.94 -13.80 -4.23
C ALA A 447 -13.66 -13.15 -4.76
N GLY A 448 -13.10 -12.20 -4.02
CA GLY A 448 -11.78 -11.64 -4.27
C GLY A 448 -10.81 -12.06 -3.17
N LEU A 449 -9.58 -12.32 -3.58
CA LEU A 449 -8.37 -12.45 -2.74
C LEU A 449 -7.28 -11.65 -3.48
N GLU A 450 -6.16 -12.27 -3.85
CA GLU A 450 -5.22 -11.71 -4.83
C GLU A 450 -5.81 -11.79 -6.26
N GLU A 451 -6.61 -12.84 -6.52
CA GLU A 451 -7.34 -13.09 -7.77
C GLU A 451 -8.87 -12.89 -7.62
N VAL A 452 -9.60 -12.85 -8.73
CA VAL A 452 -11.08 -12.87 -8.74
C VAL A 452 -11.62 -14.25 -9.11
N TYR A 453 -12.44 -14.82 -8.24
CA TYR A 453 -13.12 -16.11 -8.43
C TYR A 453 -14.65 -15.96 -8.59
N GLU A 454 -15.26 -16.76 -9.46
CA GLU A 454 -16.70 -16.80 -9.74
C GLU A 454 -17.26 -18.21 -9.47
N THR A 455 -18.39 -18.33 -8.77
CA THR A 455 -19.18 -19.58 -8.71
C THR A 455 -20.62 -19.33 -9.11
N LYS A 456 -21.21 -20.20 -9.94
CA LYS A 456 -22.61 -20.11 -10.44
C LYS A 456 -23.56 -21.15 -9.84
N ASP A 457 -23.07 -21.95 -8.89
CA ASP A 457 -23.83 -23.04 -8.27
C ASP A 457 -23.80 -23.04 -6.74
N GLY A 458 -23.22 -22.01 -6.14
CA GLY A 458 -23.20 -21.77 -4.69
C GLY A 458 -21.94 -22.29 -4.00
N GLY A 459 -20.86 -22.49 -4.76
CA GLY A 459 -19.57 -22.98 -4.29
C GLY A 459 -19.33 -24.48 -4.49
N SER A 460 -20.10 -25.15 -5.37
CA SER A 460 -19.79 -26.55 -5.74
C SER A 460 -18.73 -26.62 -6.84
N THR A 461 -18.66 -25.60 -7.70
CA THR A 461 -17.54 -25.35 -8.63
C THR A 461 -17.18 -23.86 -8.63
N TRP A 462 -15.91 -23.55 -8.85
CA TRP A 462 -15.39 -22.20 -9.01
C TRP A 462 -14.83 -22.00 -10.43
N SER A 463 -14.44 -20.77 -10.74
CA SER A 463 -13.70 -20.37 -11.95
C SER A 463 -12.82 -19.18 -11.59
N THR A 464 -11.51 -19.26 -11.81
CA THR A 464 -10.60 -18.10 -11.69
C THR A 464 -10.84 -17.12 -12.83
N VAL A 465 -11.76 -16.18 -12.66
CA VAL A 465 -12.19 -15.27 -13.74
C VAL A 465 -11.27 -14.08 -13.94
N GLY A 466 -10.54 -13.67 -12.92
CA GLY A 466 -9.48 -12.67 -13.00
C GLY A 466 -8.20 -13.22 -12.37
N PRO A 467 -7.38 -13.98 -13.11
CA PRO A 467 -6.11 -14.49 -12.61
C PRO A 467 -5.10 -13.35 -12.38
N TYR A 468 -4.16 -13.57 -11.45
CA TYR A 468 -3.20 -12.55 -10.97
C TYR A 468 -2.40 -11.89 -12.10
N TRP A 469 -2.00 -12.68 -13.10
CA TRP A 469 -1.37 -12.25 -14.34
C TRP A 469 -1.62 -13.25 -15.47
N ASN A 470 -1.30 -12.88 -16.70
CA ASN A 470 -1.33 -13.79 -17.85
C ASN A 470 0.00 -14.57 -18.07
N PHE A 471 1.10 -14.18 -17.42
CA PHE A 471 2.46 -14.63 -17.77
C PHE A 471 2.69 -16.15 -17.80
N THR A 472 2.01 -16.90 -16.94
CA THR A 472 2.21 -18.35 -16.78
C THR A 472 1.38 -19.18 -17.77
N PHE A 473 0.44 -18.57 -18.50
CA PHE A 473 -0.53 -19.32 -19.31
C PHE A 473 -0.08 -19.55 -20.76
N PRO A 474 -0.43 -20.70 -21.38
CA PRO A 474 -0.02 -21.02 -22.76
C PRO A 474 -0.52 -20.07 -23.86
N CYS A 475 -1.47 -19.19 -23.55
CA CYS A 475 -1.96 -18.16 -24.48
C CYS A 475 -1.02 -16.94 -24.56
N TRP A 476 -0.14 -16.76 -23.57
CA TRP A 476 0.64 -15.54 -23.40
C TRP A 476 1.88 -15.49 -24.31
N SER A 477 2.29 -14.26 -24.63
CA SER A 477 3.57 -13.95 -25.25
C SER A 477 3.92 -12.49 -24.96
N ILE A 478 5.22 -12.20 -24.79
CA ILE A 478 5.76 -10.85 -24.67
C ILE A 478 5.55 -10.00 -25.94
N ASP A 479 5.25 -10.66 -27.08
CA ASP A 479 4.76 -10.04 -28.31
C ASP A 479 3.23 -10.21 -28.42
N PRO A 480 2.43 -9.14 -28.23
CA PRO A 480 0.97 -9.17 -28.34
C PRO A 480 0.46 -9.63 -29.70
N ALA A 481 1.25 -9.49 -30.79
CA ALA A 481 0.86 -10.02 -32.10
C ALA A 481 0.98 -11.55 -32.18
N LYS A 482 1.59 -12.20 -31.17
CA LYS A 482 1.69 -13.65 -31.00
C LYS A 482 0.85 -14.22 -29.87
N GLN A 483 0.30 -13.39 -28.97
CA GLN A 483 -0.67 -13.85 -27.98
C GLN A 483 -1.84 -14.54 -28.70
N THR A 484 -2.30 -15.68 -28.18
CA THR A 484 -3.55 -16.27 -28.71
C THR A 484 -4.70 -15.38 -28.27
N GLY A 485 -5.77 -15.32 -29.06
CA GLY A 485 -6.96 -14.51 -28.76
C GLY A 485 -7.74 -14.94 -27.51
N ASP A 486 -7.20 -15.89 -26.76
CA ASP A 486 -7.75 -16.43 -25.51
C ASP A 486 -7.07 -15.78 -24.28
N CYS A 487 -5.87 -15.19 -24.43
CA CYS A 487 -5.23 -14.37 -23.40
C CYS A 487 -5.87 -12.98 -23.36
N ASN A 488 -7.02 -12.91 -22.69
CA ASN A 488 -7.80 -11.68 -22.55
C ASN A 488 -7.23 -10.79 -21.44
N GLN A 489 -7.73 -9.55 -21.36
CA GLN A 489 -7.39 -8.66 -20.26
C GLN A 489 -7.87 -9.28 -18.93
N THR A 490 -7.03 -9.25 -17.91
CA THR A 490 -7.39 -9.63 -16.54
C THR A 490 -7.58 -8.37 -15.68
N THR A 491 -7.90 -8.54 -14.40
CA THR A 491 -7.81 -7.52 -13.37
C THR A 491 -6.34 -7.31 -12.96
N HIS A 492 -6.01 -6.18 -12.37
CA HIS A 492 -4.82 -6.13 -11.51
C HIS A 492 -4.96 -7.13 -10.36
N SER A 493 -3.85 -7.54 -9.74
CA SER A 493 -3.85 -8.30 -8.50
C SER A 493 -4.46 -7.50 -7.33
N ASP A 494 -4.75 -8.22 -6.25
CA ASP A 494 -5.02 -7.71 -4.89
C ASP A 494 -6.36 -6.97 -4.75
N GLN A 495 -7.42 -7.76 -4.51
CA GLN A 495 -8.80 -7.32 -4.61
C GLN A 495 -9.39 -6.88 -3.26
N HIS A 496 -9.75 -5.60 -3.15
CA HIS A 496 -10.25 -4.99 -1.92
C HIS A 496 -11.74 -4.62 -1.97
N GLY A 497 -12.20 -4.08 -3.09
CA GLY A 497 -13.55 -3.52 -3.23
C GLY A 497 -14.42 -4.29 -4.21
N VAL A 498 -15.72 -4.41 -3.94
CA VAL A 498 -16.67 -4.98 -4.89
C VAL A 498 -18.02 -4.29 -4.85
N ALA A 499 -18.66 -4.14 -6.01
CA ALA A 499 -20.06 -3.77 -6.10
C ALA A 499 -20.76 -4.50 -7.24
N ILE A 500 -22.07 -4.66 -7.11
CA ILE A 500 -22.96 -5.05 -8.21
C ILE A 500 -23.93 -3.91 -8.45
N GLY A 501 -24.09 -3.51 -9.71
CA GLY A 501 -25.02 -2.46 -10.12
C GLY A 501 -25.36 -2.59 -11.60
N SER A 502 -26.25 -1.73 -12.08
CA SER A 502 -26.79 -1.84 -13.45
C SER A 502 -26.55 -0.58 -14.26
N TYR A 503 -26.23 -0.76 -15.55
CA TYR A 503 -26.10 0.33 -16.52
C TYR A 503 -26.81 -0.04 -17.82
N HIS A 504 -27.68 0.85 -18.30
CA HIS A 504 -28.54 0.64 -19.46
C HIS A 504 -29.33 -0.69 -19.44
N GLY A 505 -29.75 -1.14 -18.25
CA GLY A 505 -30.52 -2.38 -18.07
C GLY A 505 -29.70 -3.68 -18.17
N LYS A 506 -28.37 -3.60 -18.08
CA LYS A 506 -27.47 -4.74 -17.88
C LYS A 506 -26.80 -4.63 -16.51
N SER A 507 -26.65 -5.75 -15.82
CA SER A 507 -25.98 -5.78 -14.51
C SER A 507 -24.51 -6.20 -14.66
N PHE A 508 -23.65 -5.56 -13.88
CA PHE A 508 -22.20 -5.73 -13.90
C PHE A 508 -21.70 -5.98 -12.48
N VAL A 509 -20.64 -6.77 -12.36
CA VAL A 509 -19.76 -6.72 -11.18
C VAL A 509 -18.66 -5.69 -11.46
N TYR A 510 -18.39 -4.87 -10.47
CA TYR A 510 -17.29 -3.92 -10.41
C TYR A 510 -16.33 -4.38 -9.32
N VAL A 511 -15.04 -4.46 -9.64
CA VAL A 511 -13.99 -4.89 -8.72
C VAL A 511 -12.95 -3.78 -8.59
N GLY A 512 -12.62 -3.44 -7.35
CA GLY A 512 -11.57 -2.51 -6.97
C GLY A 512 -10.38 -3.27 -6.38
N ASN A 513 -9.18 -2.91 -6.81
CA ASN A 513 -7.92 -3.55 -6.47
C ASN A 513 -6.76 -2.55 -6.47
N ASP A 514 -5.53 -3.02 -6.22
CA ASP A 514 -4.33 -2.18 -6.12
C ASP A 514 -3.98 -1.46 -7.44
N GLY A 515 -4.46 -1.99 -8.57
CA GLY A 515 -4.37 -1.33 -9.87
C GLY A 515 -5.56 -0.45 -10.26
N GLY A 516 -6.58 -0.26 -9.41
CA GLY A 516 -7.74 0.60 -9.73
C GLY A 516 -9.06 -0.14 -9.78
N ILE A 517 -9.91 0.16 -10.78
CA ILE A 517 -11.26 -0.41 -10.88
C ILE A 517 -11.58 -0.99 -12.26
N TYR A 518 -12.15 -2.19 -12.24
CA TYR A 518 -12.49 -3.02 -13.40
C TYR A 518 -13.97 -3.40 -13.37
N LYS A 519 -14.55 -3.75 -14.52
CA LYS A 519 -15.91 -4.33 -14.59
C LYS A 519 -16.04 -5.46 -15.60
N ARG A 520 -17.02 -6.34 -15.39
CA ARG A 520 -17.53 -7.29 -16.38
C ARG A 520 -19.04 -7.55 -16.20
N PRO A 521 -19.77 -8.04 -17.21
CA PRO A 521 -21.18 -8.45 -17.05
C PRO A 521 -21.32 -9.59 -16.05
N LEU A 522 -22.41 -9.64 -15.28
CA LEU A 522 -22.71 -10.81 -14.41
C LEU A 522 -22.95 -12.08 -15.22
N ASP A 523 -23.59 -11.96 -16.39
CA ASP A 523 -23.77 -13.06 -17.35
C ASP A 523 -22.56 -13.23 -18.28
N GLY A 524 -21.37 -12.82 -17.82
CA GLY A 524 -20.15 -12.73 -18.60
C GLY A 524 -19.60 -14.06 -19.11
N SER A 525 -18.83 -13.98 -20.20
CA SER A 525 -18.21 -15.12 -20.87
C SER A 525 -16.82 -15.46 -20.29
N GLN A 526 -16.52 -16.76 -20.29
CA GLN A 526 -15.23 -17.32 -19.93
C GLN A 526 -14.64 -18.08 -21.12
N ASP A 527 -13.33 -18.32 -21.09
CA ASP A 527 -12.60 -19.14 -22.05
C ASP A 527 -12.68 -20.66 -21.71
N ALA A 528 -11.78 -21.48 -22.25
CA ALA A 528 -11.72 -22.91 -21.95
C ALA A 528 -11.04 -23.24 -20.60
N SER A 529 -10.35 -22.27 -19.99
CA SER A 529 -9.68 -22.35 -18.68
C SER A 529 -10.56 -21.81 -17.54
N GLY A 530 -11.67 -21.13 -17.86
CA GLY A 530 -12.55 -20.46 -16.89
C GLY A 530 -12.20 -18.98 -16.68
N HIS A 531 -11.18 -18.47 -17.37
CA HIS A 531 -10.75 -17.07 -17.32
C HIS A 531 -11.76 -16.19 -18.06
N ALA A 532 -12.09 -15.01 -17.54
CA ALA A 532 -13.06 -14.12 -18.20
C ALA A 532 -12.50 -13.55 -19.51
N THR A 533 -13.38 -13.36 -20.49
CA THR A 533 -13.03 -12.78 -21.80
C THR A 533 -13.56 -11.36 -22.00
N ASP A 534 -14.09 -10.76 -20.93
CA ASP A 534 -14.92 -9.56 -20.97
C ASP A 534 -14.67 -8.55 -19.83
N TRP A 535 -13.53 -8.66 -19.14
CA TRP A 535 -13.05 -7.58 -18.27
C TRP A 535 -12.80 -6.29 -19.06
N THR A 536 -13.06 -5.16 -18.41
CA THR A 536 -12.77 -3.82 -18.93
C THR A 536 -12.20 -2.98 -17.79
N SER A 537 -11.00 -2.42 -17.98
CA SER A 537 -10.45 -1.41 -17.08
C SER A 537 -11.26 -0.11 -17.20
N LEU A 538 -11.48 0.57 -16.07
CA LEU A 538 -12.17 1.86 -15.98
C LEU A 538 -11.22 3.01 -15.63
N ASN A 539 -9.91 2.73 -15.69
CA ASN A 539 -8.82 3.62 -15.36
C ASN A 539 -8.46 4.43 -16.63
N ASP A 540 -9.33 5.38 -16.97
CA ASP A 540 -9.29 6.12 -18.25
C ASP A 540 -8.51 7.45 -18.19
N GLY A 541 -7.77 7.69 -17.10
CA GLY A 541 -7.06 8.95 -16.82
C GLY A 541 -7.94 10.07 -16.26
N THR A 542 -9.26 9.88 -16.14
CA THR A 542 -10.14 10.82 -15.43
C THR A 542 -10.23 10.56 -13.93
N ILE A 543 -9.73 9.39 -13.50
CA ILE A 543 -9.39 9.04 -12.12
C ILE A 543 -7.87 8.91 -12.02
N ASP A 544 -7.28 9.60 -11.05
CA ASP A 544 -5.86 9.52 -10.70
C ASP A 544 -5.77 9.37 -9.17
N THR A 545 -5.44 8.16 -8.76
CA THR A 545 -5.30 7.77 -7.35
C THR A 545 -3.97 7.10 -7.07
N LEU A 546 -2.96 7.40 -7.90
CA LEU A 546 -1.65 6.76 -7.82
C LEU A 546 -0.90 7.13 -6.54
N GLU A 547 -0.34 6.10 -5.90
CA GLU A 547 0.27 6.15 -4.58
C GLU A 547 1.79 6.27 -4.66
N TYR A 548 2.24 7.48 -5.00
CA TYR A 548 3.65 7.79 -5.20
C TYR A 548 4.42 7.83 -3.88
N TYR A 549 5.56 7.12 -3.84
CA TYR A 549 6.59 7.31 -2.82
C TYR A 549 7.58 8.41 -3.18
N SER A 550 7.92 8.51 -4.47
CA SER A 550 9.03 9.35 -4.94
C SER A 550 8.74 10.00 -6.30
N VAL A 551 9.55 11.00 -6.68
CA VAL A 551 9.51 11.61 -8.01
C VAL A 551 10.92 11.90 -8.54
N GLY A 552 11.16 11.55 -9.80
CA GLY A 552 12.38 11.84 -10.54
C GLY A 552 12.09 12.79 -11.70
N ILE A 553 12.97 13.76 -11.95
CA ILE A 553 12.84 14.69 -13.07
C ILE A 553 14.18 14.89 -13.76
N GLY A 554 14.25 14.56 -15.05
CA GLY A 554 15.43 14.76 -15.89
C GLY A 554 15.07 15.35 -17.25
N LYS A 555 16.04 15.86 -18.00
CA LYS A 555 15.76 16.40 -19.35
C LYS A 555 15.41 15.28 -20.32
N ASP A 556 14.30 15.40 -21.05
CA ASP A 556 14.03 14.51 -22.19
C ASP A 556 14.89 14.97 -23.38
N LEU A 557 15.93 14.20 -23.70
CA LEU A 557 16.90 14.55 -24.74
C LEU A 557 16.40 14.24 -26.17
N ASP A 558 15.43 13.33 -26.33
CA ASP A 558 14.89 12.96 -27.65
C ASP A 558 13.71 13.83 -28.07
N HIS A 559 12.87 14.22 -27.10
CA HIS A 559 11.62 14.95 -27.35
C HIS A 559 11.66 16.42 -26.91
N GLY A 560 12.58 16.76 -26.00
CA GLY A 560 12.75 18.11 -25.48
C GLY A 560 11.72 18.45 -24.40
N GLY A 561 12.21 18.93 -23.25
CA GLY A 561 11.41 19.15 -22.05
C GLY A 561 11.98 18.34 -20.89
N VAL A 562 11.11 17.67 -20.13
CA VAL A 562 11.49 16.74 -19.06
C VAL A 562 10.85 15.37 -19.23
N SER A 563 11.57 14.33 -18.80
CA SER A 563 11.01 13.05 -18.40
C SER A 563 10.68 13.15 -16.90
N VAL A 564 9.53 12.65 -16.50
CA VAL A 564 9.12 12.53 -15.10
C VAL A 564 8.94 11.05 -14.79
N THR A 565 9.54 10.58 -13.72
CA THR A 565 9.31 9.25 -13.16
C THR A 565 8.77 9.36 -11.75
N GLY A 566 8.18 8.29 -11.24
CA GLY A 566 7.94 8.14 -9.81
C GLY A 566 7.65 6.70 -9.47
N GLY A 567 8.23 6.24 -8.35
CA GLY A 567 7.93 4.95 -7.75
C GLY A 567 6.56 4.98 -7.09
N LEU A 568 5.83 3.88 -7.24
CA LEU A 568 4.44 3.68 -6.82
C LEU A 568 4.33 2.42 -5.97
N GLN A 569 3.45 2.45 -4.98
CA GLN A 569 2.95 1.24 -4.34
C GLN A 569 2.19 0.37 -5.35
N ASP A 570 2.46 -0.94 -5.39
CA ASP A 570 1.86 -2.02 -6.21
C ASP A 570 1.89 -1.84 -7.75
N ASN A 571 2.27 -0.66 -8.23
CA ASN A 571 2.06 -0.18 -9.60
C ASN A 571 3.38 0.19 -10.32
N GLY A 572 4.52 -0.16 -9.73
CA GLY A 572 5.86 -0.14 -10.30
C GLY A 572 6.51 1.24 -10.34
N GLN A 573 7.30 1.51 -11.38
CA GLN A 573 7.75 2.86 -11.67
C GLN A 573 7.04 3.39 -12.92
N SER A 574 6.23 4.43 -12.72
CA SER A 574 5.67 5.19 -13.83
C SER A 574 6.73 6.05 -14.52
N ILE A 575 6.59 6.25 -15.82
CA ILE A 575 7.35 7.20 -16.62
C ILE A 575 6.42 7.97 -17.58
N LEU A 576 6.62 9.30 -17.61
CA LEU A 576 5.95 10.24 -18.49
C LEU A 576 7.00 11.07 -19.25
N ARG A 577 7.10 10.85 -20.56
CA ARG A 577 7.98 11.61 -21.45
C ARG A 577 7.31 12.88 -21.97
N SER A 578 8.09 13.83 -22.48
CA SER A 578 7.60 15.19 -22.80
C SER A 578 6.50 15.29 -23.87
N ASN A 579 6.30 14.24 -24.66
CA ASN A 579 5.29 14.12 -25.70
C ASN A 579 4.26 13.01 -25.44
N ASP A 580 4.31 12.36 -24.28
CA ASP A 580 3.39 11.28 -23.93
C ASP A 580 2.01 11.83 -23.59
N THR A 581 0.99 11.07 -23.96
CA THR A 581 -0.42 11.29 -23.56
C THR A 581 -0.97 10.12 -22.75
N VAL A 582 -0.11 9.15 -22.44
CA VAL A 582 -0.35 7.92 -21.68
C VAL A 582 0.98 7.62 -20.98
N MET A 583 0.94 7.42 -19.67
CA MET A 583 2.11 7.02 -18.88
C MET A 583 2.41 5.55 -19.12
N GLY A 584 3.68 5.15 -19.10
CA GLY A 584 4.10 3.74 -19.19
C GLY A 584 4.78 3.27 -17.92
N SER A 585 4.77 1.97 -17.65
CA SER A 585 5.45 1.36 -16.50
C SER A 585 6.79 0.80 -16.95
N ASN A 586 7.90 1.36 -16.45
CA ASN A 586 9.25 0.97 -16.91
C ASN A 586 9.98 0.00 -15.96
N PHE A 587 9.45 -0.19 -14.76
CA PHE A 587 9.78 -1.26 -13.80
C PHE A 587 8.46 -1.72 -13.17
N GLY A 588 8.32 -3.02 -12.85
CA GLY A 588 7.10 -3.62 -12.29
C GLY A 588 7.11 -3.80 -10.75
N GLY A 589 6.02 -4.38 -10.23
CA GLY A 589 5.74 -4.63 -8.81
C GLY A 589 5.68 -3.36 -7.97
N ASP A 590 6.34 -3.29 -6.82
CA ASP A 590 6.51 -2.05 -6.06
C ASP A 590 7.57 -1.10 -6.63
N GLY A 591 7.51 0.17 -6.25
CA GLY A 591 8.60 1.11 -6.46
C GLY A 591 8.71 2.18 -5.38
N GLY A 592 9.75 2.08 -4.56
CA GLY A 592 10.13 3.08 -3.58
C GLY A 592 10.85 4.31 -4.17
N ASP A 593 12.07 4.56 -3.73
CA ASP A 593 12.80 5.79 -4.03
C ASP A 593 13.41 5.80 -5.45
N THR A 594 13.21 6.88 -6.22
CA THR A 594 13.73 7.03 -7.59
C THR A 594 14.83 8.10 -7.72
N LEU A 595 15.90 7.73 -8.41
CA LEU A 595 16.93 8.65 -8.93
C LEU A 595 16.74 8.82 -10.43
N THR A 596 16.71 10.06 -10.89
CA THR A 596 16.68 10.39 -12.33
C THR A 596 17.67 11.51 -12.58
N ASP A 597 18.51 11.34 -13.60
CA ASP A 597 19.57 12.27 -13.95
C ASP A 597 19.00 13.61 -14.45
N PRO A 598 19.25 14.74 -13.76
CA PRO A 598 18.80 16.06 -14.20
C PRO A 598 19.31 16.46 -15.60
N ALA A 599 20.42 15.87 -16.06
CA ALA A 599 21.00 16.09 -17.38
C ALA A 599 20.39 15.18 -18.48
N ASN A 600 19.88 14.00 -18.13
CA ASN A 600 19.32 13.02 -19.07
C ASN A 600 18.25 12.14 -18.40
N GLY A 601 16.97 12.47 -18.54
CA GLY A 601 15.86 11.76 -17.87
C GLY A 601 15.58 10.32 -18.32
N CYS A 602 16.45 9.72 -19.14
CA CYS A 602 16.48 8.27 -19.41
C CYS A 602 17.57 7.52 -18.65
N ASN A 603 18.45 8.22 -17.94
CA ASN A 603 19.31 7.66 -16.90
C ASN A 603 18.49 7.63 -15.60
N ILE A 604 18.04 6.44 -15.18
CA ILE A 604 17.15 6.26 -14.04
C ILE A 604 17.66 5.10 -13.19
N ALA A 605 17.55 5.22 -11.87
CA ALA A 605 17.63 4.10 -10.93
C ALA A 605 16.41 4.13 -10.02
N GLN A 606 15.91 2.95 -9.71
CA GLN A 606 14.69 2.73 -8.94
C GLN A 606 14.99 1.74 -7.83
N GLU A 607 14.60 2.07 -6.62
CA GLU A 607 14.43 1.09 -5.56
C GLU A 607 13.09 0.37 -5.73
N TYR A 608 13.11 -0.96 -5.71
CA TYR A 608 11.93 -1.82 -5.68
C TYR A 608 11.36 -1.78 -4.25
N VAL A 609 11.79 -2.72 -3.41
CA VAL A 609 11.70 -2.69 -1.95
C VAL A 609 12.99 -3.23 -1.33
N TYR A 610 13.19 -3.03 -0.02
CA TYR A 610 14.35 -3.55 0.74
C TYR A 610 15.71 -3.18 0.14
N LEU A 611 15.83 -1.97 -0.43
CA LEU A 611 17.04 -1.49 -1.10
C LEU A 611 17.45 -2.35 -2.31
N ALA A 612 16.53 -3.11 -2.91
CA ALA A 612 16.73 -3.71 -4.21
C ALA A 612 16.73 -2.63 -5.30
N VAL A 613 17.91 -2.26 -5.79
CA VAL A 613 18.04 -1.16 -6.77
C VAL A 613 18.22 -1.71 -8.18
N GLN A 614 17.39 -1.24 -9.11
CA GLN A 614 17.50 -1.43 -10.56
C GLN A 614 18.04 -0.15 -11.22
N VAL A 615 18.83 -0.28 -12.29
CA VAL A 615 19.36 0.88 -13.05
C VAL A 615 19.22 0.71 -14.56
N THR A 616 18.85 1.80 -15.25
CA THR A 616 18.77 1.89 -16.71
C THR A 616 19.39 3.20 -17.23
N GLN A 617 19.79 3.20 -18.51
CA GLN A 617 20.35 4.36 -19.22
C GLN A 617 19.61 4.70 -20.53
N ASN A 618 18.44 4.11 -20.77
CA ASN A 618 17.61 4.32 -21.96
C ASN A 618 16.12 4.37 -21.65
N CYS A 619 15.73 4.84 -20.45
CA CYS A 619 14.35 4.79 -19.94
C CYS A 619 13.78 3.35 -19.80
N ALA A 620 14.63 2.32 -19.73
CA ALA A 620 14.25 0.90 -19.83
C ALA A 620 13.36 0.57 -21.05
N VAL A 621 13.55 1.32 -22.16
CA VAL A 621 12.80 1.08 -23.40
C VAL A 621 13.26 -0.22 -24.05
N ASN A 622 12.35 -1.18 -24.13
CA ASN A 622 12.58 -2.54 -24.61
C ASN A 622 11.30 -3.12 -25.21
N ASP A 623 11.40 -3.86 -26.32
CA ASP A 623 10.25 -4.46 -27.02
C ASP A 623 10.01 -5.94 -26.63
N GLY A 624 10.74 -6.45 -25.64
CA GLY A 624 10.72 -7.86 -25.24
C GLY A 624 11.74 -8.72 -25.99
N SER A 625 12.56 -8.15 -26.89
CA SER A 625 13.55 -8.90 -27.65
C SER A 625 14.62 -9.60 -26.79
N TRP A 626 14.79 -9.18 -25.52
CA TRP A 626 15.67 -9.83 -24.54
C TRP A 626 15.38 -11.31 -24.32
N GLU A 627 14.12 -11.76 -24.43
CA GLU A 627 13.74 -13.18 -24.31
C GLU A 627 14.46 -14.05 -25.37
N SER A 628 14.72 -13.46 -26.54
CA SER A 628 15.40 -14.11 -27.66
C SER A 628 16.90 -13.80 -27.78
N ASP A 629 17.33 -12.66 -27.22
CA ASP A 629 18.71 -12.17 -27.22
C ASP A 629 18.98 -11.42 -25.90
N PRO A 630 19.44 -12.11 -24.84
CA PRO A 630 19.70 -11.48 -23.54
C PRO A 630 20.71 -10.33 -23.56
N SER A 631 21.44 -10.10 -24.66
CA SER A 631 22.25 -8.89 -24.83
C SER A 631 21.42 -7.61 -25.07
N LYS A 632 20.09 -7.76 -25.20
CA LYS A 632 19.10 -6.67 -25.31
C LYS A 632 18.51 -6.21 -23.97
N VAL A 633 18.87 -6.85 -22.85
CA VAL A 633 18.49 -6.35 -21.52
C VAL A 633 18.98 -4.91 -21.33
N THR A 634 18.11 -4.05 -20.81
CA THR A 634 18.31 -2.58 -20.71
C THR A 634 18.31 -2.05 -19.27
N SER A 635 18.10 -2.94 -18.32
CA SER A 635 18.05 -2.71 -16.86
C SER A 635 19.05 -3.65 -16.18
N TYR A 636 19.50 -3.29 -14.98
CA TYR A 636 20.47 -4.10 -14.25
C TYR A 636 20.24 -4.00 -12.75
N SER A 637 20.16 -5.15 -12.07
CA SER A 637 20.14 -5.18 -10.62
C SER A 637 21.50 -4.82 -10.06
N VAL A 638 21.50 -3.82 -9.18
CA VAL A 638 22.67 -3.22 -8.54
C VAL A 638 22.43 -3.03 -7.04
N ALA A 639 21.59 -3.86 -6.43
CA ALA A 639 21.25 -3.80 -5.01
C ALA A 639 22.50 -3.81 -4.10
N PRO A 640 22.59 -2.92 -3.09
CA PRO A 640 23.66 -2.98 -2.08
C PRO A 640 23.52 -4.23 -1.19
N PRO A 641 24.60 -4.68 -0.53
CA PRO A 641 24.59 -5.92 0.26
C PRO A 641 23.55 -6.06 1.38
N ASP A 642 23.00 -4.95 1.92
CA ASP A 642 21.96 -5.01 2.96
C ASP A 642 20.61 -5.55 2.45
N ASN A 643 20.36 -5.48 1.14
CA ASN A 643 19.19 -6.09 0.52
C ASN A 643 19.18 -7.62 0.77
N ALA A 644 20.34 -8.27 0.66
CA ALA A 644 20.48 -9.70 0.89
C ALA A 644 20.44 -10.11 2.38
N THR A 645 20.41 -9.16 3.32
CA THR A 645 20.34 -9.44 4.77
C THR A 645 19.03 -9.03 5.43
N GLY A 646 18.11 -8.38 4.70
CA GLY A 646 16.89 -7.80 5.28
C GLY A 646 17.20 -6.69 6.30
N GLU A 647 18.36 -6.03 6.19
CA GLU A 647 18.75 -4.94 7.11
C GLU A 647 18.36 -3.54 6.56
N ALA A 648 17.67 -3.48 5.42
CA ALA A 648 17.06 -2.29 4.85
C ALA A 648 15.56 -2.17 5.16
N ARG A 649 14.97 -0.99 4.93
CA ARG A 649 13.52 -0.76 5.05
C ARG A 649 12.77 -1.19 3.79
N PHE A 650 11.47 -1.47 3.90
CA PHE A 650 10.61 -1.83 2.76
C PHE A 650 10.70 -0.76 1.66
N ILE A 651 10.50 0.53 2.00
CA ILE A 651 10.94 1.66 1.17
C ILE A 651 12.26 2.19 1.76
N ALA A 652 13.38 1.93 1.11
CA ALA A 652 14.71 2.28 1.62
C ALA A 652 15.25 3.57 1.00
N PRO A 653 15.78 4.52 1.81
CA PRO A 653 16.10 5.85 1.32
C PRO A 653 17.34 5.86 0.41
N LEU A 654 17.21 6.47 -0.77
CA LEU A 654 18.24 6.51 -1.81
C LEU A 654 18.37 7.93 -2.40
N THR A 655 19.60 8.45 -2.46
CA THR A 655 19.86 9.82 -2.93
C THR A 655 21.14 9.91 -3.78
N ALA A 656 21.21 10.94 -4.63
CA ALA A 656 22.46 11.37 -5.28
C ALA A 656 23.02 12.60 -4.55
N ASP A 657 24.34 12.81 -4.58
CA ASP A 657 24.94 14.01 -4.02
C ASP A 657 24.54 15.26 -4.84
N LEU A 658 24.08 16.32 -4.16
CA LEU A 658 23.60 17.56 -4.78
C LEU A 658 24.65 18.28 -5.65
N LYS A 659 25.94 17.94 -5.52
CA LYS A 659 27.07 18.55 -6.25
C LYS A 659 27.78 17.55 -7.17
N ASP A 660 27.48 16.26 -7.06
CA ASP A 660 28.03 15.19 -7.89
C ASP A 660 27.00 14.05 -8.09
N SER A 661 26.26 14.10 -9.20
CA SER A 661 25.18 13.15 -9.50
C SER A 661 25.64 11.71 -9.76
N ASP A 662 26.95 11.48 -9.93
CA ASP A 662 27.50 10.13 -10.08
C ASP A 662 27.79 9.46 -8.71
N THR A 663 27.90 10.25 -7.64
CA THR A 663 27.99 9.76 -6.26
C THR A 663 26.57 9.52 -5.70
N TRP A 664 26.21 8.27 -5.43
CA TRP A 664 24.95 7.94 -4.75
C TRP A 664 25.18 7.43 -3.34
N VAL A 665 24.20 7.68 -2.48
CA VAL A 665 24.14 7.20 -1.10
C VAL A 665 22.83 6.46 -0.90
N ALA A 666 22.91 5.25 -0.35
CA ALA A 666 21.77 4.37 -0.10
C ALA A 666 21.78 3.93 1.37
N GLY A 667 20.61 3.90 2.02
CA GLY A 667 20.49 3.61 3.44
C GLY A 667 19.83 2.26 3.76
N GLY A 668 20.57 1.36 4.38
CA GLY A 668 20.02 0.24 5.16
C GLY A 668 20.48 0.39 6.62
N ARG A 669 20.89 -0.71 7.26
CA ARG A 669 21.73 -0.63 8.46
C ARG A 669 23.07 0.01 8.16
N HIS A 670 23.65 -0.29 7.00
CA HIS A 670 24.86 0.36 6.53
C HIS A 670 24.49 1.53 5.62
N ILE A 671 25.36 2.54 5.61
CA ILE A 671 25.29 3.62 4.62
C ILE A 671 26.20 3.22 3.46
N TRP A 672 25.59 2.92 2.32
CA TRP A 672 26.26 2.47 1.11
C TRP A 672 26.54 3.65 0.19
N VAL A 673 27.71 3.64 -0.45
CA VAL A 673 28.13 4.67 -1.41
C VAL A 673 28.69 4.04 -2.68
N GLN A 674 28.32 4.57 -3.84
CA GLN A 674 28.88 4.21 -5.15
C GLN A 674 29.22 5.49 -5.95
N TYR A 675 30.09 5.38 -6.95
CA TYR A 675 30.69 6.52 -7.69
C TYR A 675 30.60 6.41 -9.22
N HIS A 676 29.79 5.49 -9.74
CA HIS A 676 29.61 5.19 -11.15
C HIS A 676 28.34 5.83 -11.74
N GLY A 677 27.53 6.50 -10.93
CA GLY A 677 26.20 6.96 -11.28
C GLY A 677 25.39 5.85 -11.98
N TYR A 678 24.66 6.23 -13.02
CA TYR A 678 23.84 5.32 -13.82
C TYR A 678 24.65 4.31 -14.67
N ALA A 679 26.00 4.37 -14.64
CA ALA A 679 26.88 3.38 -15.25
C ALA A 679 27.24 2.20 -14.33
N ILE A 680 26.76 2.19 -13.07
CA ILE A 680 26.87 1.02 -12.16
C ILE A 680 26.21 -0.23 -12.77
N ARG A 681 26.82 -1.41 -12.58
CA ARG A 681 26.36 -2.70 -13.13
C ARG A 681 26.46 -3.88 -12.17
N SER A 682 26.89 -3.68 -10.93
CA SER A 682 26.92 -4.73 -9.91
C SER A 682 26.73 -4.16 -8.51
N GLY A 683 25.97 -4.87 -7.67
CA GLY A 683 25.88 -4.60 -6.22
C GLY A 683 27.25 -4.59 -5.51
N SER A 684 28.27 -5.23 -6.08
CA SER A 684 29.65 -5.20 -5.58
C SER A 684 30.39 -3.87 -5.77
N GLU A 685 29.82 -2.91 -6.50
CA GLU A 685 30.41 -1.58 -6.72
C GLU A 685 30.03 -0.59 -5.61
N TRP A 686 29.10 -0.96 -4.72
CA TRP A 686 28.83 -0.24 -3.47
C TRP A 686 29.91 -0.50 -2.41
N THR A 687 30.28 0.54 -1.70
CA THR A 687 31.16 0.51 -0.53
C THR A 687 30.37 0.91 0.71
N SER A 688 30.47 0.14 1.80
CA SER A 688 29.95 0.55 3.10
C SER A 688 30.80 1.70 3.64
N ALA A 689 30.24 2.90 3.68
CA ALA A 689 30.87 4.08 4.26
C ALA A 689 30.70 4.11 5.79
N HIS A 690 29.60 3.53 6.30
CA HIS A 690 29.30 3.47 7.73
C HIS A 690 28.40 2.27 8.07
N ASP A 691 28.46 1.81 9.33
CA ASP A 691 27.56 0.82 9.94
C ASP A 691 26.84 1.53 11.10
N LEU A 692 25.52 1.71 11.00
CA LEU A 692 24.72 2.34 12.05
C LEU A 692 24.67 1.48 13.32
N GLY A 693 24.92 0.16 13.19
CA GLY A 693 24.88 -0.84 14.24
C GLY A 693 23.66 -1.74 14.18
N LYS A 694 23.82 -3.00 14.60
CA LYS A 694 22.76 -4.02 14.54
C LYS A 694 21.45 -3.56 15.20
N GLY A 695 20.33 -3.77 14.51
CA GLY A 695 18.99 -3.40 14.99
C GLY A 695 18.66 -1.92 14.80
N ARG A 696 19.46 -1.20 14.02
CA ARG A 696 19.14 0.13 13.49
C ARG A 696 19.08 0.07 11.97
N THR A 697 18.20 0.84 11.38
CA THR A 697 18.08 0.99 9.93
C THR A 697 17.88 2.46 9.56
N ALA A 698 18.35 2.86 8.38
CA ALA A 698 18.26 4.23 7.91
C ALA A 698 16.82 4.61 7.56
N THR A 699 16.43 5.83 7.96
CA THR A 699 15.10 6.40 7.69
C THR A 699 15.14 7.55 6.69
N ALA A 700 16.31 8.18 6.52
CA ALA A 700 16.57 9.18 5.49
C ALA A 700 18.08 9.31 5.24
N VAL A 701 18.46 9.59 3.99
CA VAL A 701 19.83 9.99 3.63
C VAL A 701 19.83 11.27 2.78
N ALA A 702 20.85 12.11 2.94
CA ALA A 702 21.10 13.26 2.08
C ALA A 702 22.61 13.52 1.93
N ALA A 703 23.05 13.95 0.74
CA ALA A 703 24.45 14.21 0.44
C ALA A 703 24.67 15.52 -0.33
N SER A 704 25.74 16.26 0.01
CA SER A 704 26.13 17.49 -0.69
C SER A 704 27.64 17.73 -0.60
N GLY A 705 28.34 17.70 -1.73
CA GLY A 705 29.78 17.90 -1.82
C GLY A 705 30.59 16.82 -1.11
N GLY A 706 30.07 15.59 -1.05
CA GLY A 706 30.68 14.44 -0.39
C GLY A 706 30.41 14.33 1.12
N LYS A 707 29.74 15.32 1.75
CA LYS A 707 29.24 15.18 3.13
C LYS A 707 27.88 14.47 3.11
N VAL A 708 27.68 13.53 4.02
CA VAL A 708 26.49 12.68 4.13
C VAL A 708 25.83 12.83 5.49
N TYR A 709 24.52 12.97 5.48
CA TYR A 709 23.62 12.89 6.62
C TYR A 709 22.80 11.61 6.52
N ALA A 710 22.75 10.83 7.59
CA ALA A 710 21.92 9.63 7.71
C ALA A 710 21.10 9.67 8.99
N ALA A 711 19.78 9.65 8.88
CA ALA A 711 18.87 9.47 10.01
C ALA A 711 18.58 7.97 10.17
N TRP A 712 18.35 7.53 11.41
CA TRP A 712 18.06 6.13 11.70
C TRP A 712 17.09 5.97 12.86
N CYS A 713 16.39 4.84 12.88
CA CYS A 713 15.63 4.32 14.02
C CYS A 713 16.10 2.91 14.39
N GLY A 714 15.80 2.42 15.60
CA GLY A 714 16.24 1.10 16.05
C GLY A 714 16.12 0.82 17.56
N PRO A 715 15.06 0.11 18.03
CA PRO A 715 13.88 -0.28 17.26
C PRO A 715 13.12 0.92 16.68
N CYS A 716 12.40 0.69 15.60
CA CYS A 716 11.60 1.70 14.90
C CYS A 716 10.14 1.71 15.36
N ASP A 717 9.68 0.60 15.95
CA ASP A 717 8.41 0.45 16.64
C ASP A 717 8.33 1.23 17.96
N SER A 718 7.11 1.41 18.49
CA SER A 718 6.87 2.14 19.73
C SER A 718 7.39 1.44 21.01
N VAL A 719 7.71 0.14 20.95
CA VAL A 719 8.16 -0.70 22.07
C VAL A 719 9.67 -0.57 22.27
N GLY A 720 10.08 0.61 22.69
CA GLY A 720 11.49 0.93 22.94
C GLY A 720 12.13 1.78 21.86
N PHE A 721 11.31 2.45 21.04
CA PHE A 721 11.71 3.41 20.01
C PHE A 721 12.96 4.21 20.37
N ALA A 722 13.97 4.10 19.52
CA ALA A 722 15.15 4.95 19.56
C ALA A 722 15.48 5.43 18.15
N ARG A 723 16.15 6.57 18.09
CA ARG A 723 16.55 7.24 16.84
C ARG A 723 17.92 7.89 16.98
N GLY A 724 18.50 8.27 15.85
CA GLY A 724 19.66 9.13 15.83
C GLY A 724 19.93 9.73 14.46
N ILE A 725 21.04 10.46 14.38
CA ILE A 725 21.59 10.99 13.14
C ILE A 725 23.08 10.67 13.16
N ALA A 726 23.59 10.06 12.11
CA ALA A 726 25.00 9.89 11.85
C ALA A 726 25.43 10.86 10.73
N VAL A 727 26.58 11.51 10.90
CA VAL A 727 27.13 12.46 9.91
C VAL A 727 28.57 12.08 9.60
N GLY A 728 28.91 12.05 8.31
CA GLY A 728 30.25 11.73 7.84
C GLY A 728 30.44 12.10 6.38
N ASN A 729 31.39 11.43 5.72
CA ASN A 729 31.71 11.65 4.32
C ASN A 729 31.46 10.38 3.49
N ALA A 730 31.17 10.59 2.21
CA ALA A 730 30.94 9.53 1.21
C ALA A 730 32.16 8.59 1.07
N ASP A 731 33.38 9.09 1.31
CA ASP A 731 34.63 8.32 1.30
C ASP A 731 34.84 7.42 2.54
N GLY A 732 33.84 7.33 3.43
CA GLY A 732 33.90 6.56 4.68
C GLY A 732 34.65 7.25 5.81
N THR A 733 35.08 8.52 5.65
CA THR A 733 35.75 9.27 6.71
C THR A 733 34.78 10.13 7.54
N GLY A 734 35.21 10.58 8.72
CA GLY A 734 34.51 11.60 9.51
C GLY A 734 33.23 11.16 10.24
N TRP A 735 32.77 9.92 10.05
CA TRP A 735 31.53 9.40 10.62
C TRP A 735 31.47 9.48 12.15
N HIS A 736 30.38 10.07 12.66
CA HIS A 736 30.06 10.15 14.09
C HIS A 736 28.53 10.29 14.31
N ASP A 737 28.04 9.80 15.45
CA ASP A 737 26.68 10.03 15.92
C ASP A 737 26.51 11.45 16.47
N ILE A 738 25.42 12.11 16.12
CA ILE A 738 24.94 13.35 16.76
C ILE A 738 24.22 12.98 18.06
N ASN A 739 24.60 13.65 19.16
CA ASN A 739 23.95 13.44 20.46
C ASN A 739 22.55 14.08 20.48
N LEU A 740 21.51 13.25 20.47
CA LEU A 740 20.11 13.65 20.50
C LEU A 740 19.42 13.09 21.76
N PRO A 741 19.45 13.80 22.89
CA PRO A 741 18.75 13.38 24.10
C PRO A 741 17.24 13.23 23.87
N VAL A 742 16.61 12.27 24.56
CA VAL A 742 15.17 11.98 24.46
C VAL A 742 14.30 13.20 24.83
N ASP A 743 14.82 14.07 25.70
CA ASP A 743 14.23 15.35 26.13
C ASP A 743 14.94 16.59 25.52
N GLY A 744 15.70 16.39 24.44
CA GLY A 744 16.44 17.44 23.71
C GLY A 744 15.58 18.28 22.76
N THR A 745 16.22 19.20 22.03
CA THR A 745 15.51 20.09 21.10
C THR A 745 14.82 19.33 19.97
N VAL A 746 15.49 18.34 19.37
CA VAL A 746 14.85 17.44 18.40
C VAL A 746 14.07 16.39 19.22
N PRO A 747 12.76 16.24 19.02
CA PRO A 747 11.92 15.32 19.79
C PRO A 747 12.22 13.84 19.47
N ASN A 748 11.96 12.93 20.40
CA ASN A 748 12.06 11.47 20.19
C ASN A 748 10.90 10.93 19.32
N ARG A 749 10.89 11.27 18.02
CA ARG A 749 9.95 10.79 16.98
C ARG A 749 10.71 10.39 15.71
N TYR A 750 10.04 9.69 14.79
CA TYR A 750 10.62 9.26 13.52
C TYR A 750 11.19 10.44 12.70
N LEU A 751 12.40 10.27 12.16
CA LEU A 751 13.11 11.27 11.37
C LEU A 751 12.96 10.94 9.89
N SER A 752 12.21 11.76 9.15
CA SER A 752 11.73 11.41 7.80
C SER A 752 12.60 11.91 6.66
N GLY A 753 13.35 13.00 6.85
CA GLY A 753 14.04 13.64 5.73
C GLY A 753 15.02 14.73 6.13
N PHE A 754 15.93 15.03 5.21
CA PHE A 754 16.83 16.18 5.29
C PHE A 754 16.72 17.04 4.04
N ALA A 755 16.90 18.35 4.21
CA ALA A 755 17.17 19.26 3.10
C ALA A 755 18.51 19.96 3.36
N VAL A 756 19.53 19.70 2.55
CA VAL A 756 20.84 20.36 2.66
C VAL A 756 20.84 21.61 1.79
N ASP A 757 21.40 22.72 2.28
CA ASP A 757 21.57 23.93 1.48
C ASP A 757 22.55 23.65 0.32
N PRO A 758 22.17 23.90 -0.95
CA PRO A 758 23.05 23.66 -2.09
C PRO A 758 24.32 24.52 -2.06
N HIS A 759 24.35 25.63 -1.32
CA HIS A 759 25.49 26.51 -1.18
C HIS A 759 26.39 26.18 0.02
N ASP A 760 25.84 25.64 1.12
CA ASP A 760 26.58 25.33 2.34
C ASP A 760 26.21 23.95 2.90
N ALA A 761 27.13 22.99 2.82
CA ALA A 761 26.91 21.63 3.31
C ALA A 761 26.92 21.53 4.86
N ASP A 762 27.20 22.60 5.61
CA ASP A 762 26.99 22.67 7.07
C ASP A 762 25.62 23.26 7.45
N HIS A 763 24.85 23.76 6.48
CA HIS A 763 23.48 24.25 6.65
C HIS A 763 22.48 23.17 6.19
N VAL A 764 21.73 22.62 7.13
CA VAL A 764 20.83 21.48 6.91
C VAL A 764 19.54 21.63 7.71
N TYR A 765 18.43 21.24 7.10
CA TYR A 765 17.12 21.12 7.72
C TYR A 765 16.76 19.65 7.91
N LEU A 766 15.98 19.36 8.95
CA LEU A 766 15.49 18.03 9.32
C LEU A 766 13.96 18.07 9.47
N THR A 767 13.27 17.10 8.86
CA THR A 767 11.84 16.84 9.08
C THR A 767 11.63 15.71 10.09
N VAL A 768 10.56 15.85 10.89
CA VAL A 768 10.15 14.88 11.89
C VAL A 768 8.69 14.50 11.65
N ASN A 769 8.45 13.20 11.52
CA ASN A 769 7.15 12.63 11.25
C ASN A 769 6.33 12.41 12.54
N GLY A 770 5.13 11.86 12.42
CA GLY A 770 4.15 11.73 13.51
C GLY A 770 3.64 13.07 14.03
N PHE A 771 2.57 13.01 14.83
CA PHE A 771 2.05 14.18 15.55
C PHE A 771 2.89 14.51 16.78
N SER A 772 2.84 15.75 17.24
CA SER A 772 3.54 16.20 18.44
C SER A 772 3.03 15.55 19.73
N ARG A 773 3.69 15.85 20.84
CA ARG A 773 3.26 15.60 22.22
C ARG A 773 1.80 15.95 22.50
N HIS A 774 1.19 16.86 21.73
CA HIS A 774 -0.22 17.19 21.88
C HIS A 774 -1.16 16.01 21.61
N TRP A 775 -0.81 15.15 20.64
CA TRP A 775 -1.60 13.98 20.23
C TRP A 775 -0.88 12.64 20.44
N THR A 776 0.44 12.64 20.62
CA THR A 776 1.28 11.43 20.68
C THR A 776 1.81 11.20 22.10
N GLU A 777 1.40 10.08 22.69
CA GLU A 777 1.92 9.59 23.97
C GLU A 777 3.37 9.04 23.83
N GLY A 778 4.01 8.65 24.93
CA GLY A 778 5.33 8.00 24.91
C GLY A 778 6.55 8.91 25.17
N PRO A 779 7.71 8.34 25.57
CA PRO A 779 8.87 9.12 26.02
C PRO A 779 9.46 10.02 24.93
N GLY A 780 9.62 11.31 25.25
CA GLY A 780 10.37 12.26 24.40
C GLY A 780 9.69 12.78 23.13
N ALA A 781 8.51 12.32 22.73
CA ALA A 781 7.84 12.72 21.47
C ALA A 781 7.72 14.24 21.20
N GLY A 782 7.76 15.08 22.25
CA GLY A 782 8.06 16.52 22.18
C GLY A 782 7.26 17.37 21.17
N ASP A 783 7.72 18.58 20.90
CA ASP A 783 7.04 19.54 20.03
C ASP A 783 7.86 19.81 18.75
N GLY A 784 7.22 20.34 17.70
CA GLY A 784 7.85 20.74 16.44
C GLY A 784 8.07 19.62 15.42
N HIS A 785 8.16 19.97 14.13
CA HIS A 785 8.31 19.04 13.00
C HIS A 785 9.43 19.42 12.03
N VAL A 786 9.95 20.65 12.09
CA VAL A 786 11.02 21.13 11.20
C VAL A 786 12.11 21.80 12.01
N PHE A 787 13.35 21.35 11.84
CA PHE A 787 14.53 21.80 12.59
C PHE A 787 15.62 22.30 11.64
N GLU A 788 16.34 23.33 12.06
CA GLU A 788 17.42 24.01 11.31
C GLU A 788 18.74 23.84 12.06
N SER A 789 19.81 23.48 11.36
CA SER A 789 21.20 23.46 11.84
C SER A 789 22.10 24.21 10.86
N THR A 790 23.04 25.00 11.39
CA THR A 790 24.04 25.75 10.61
C THR A 790 25.48 25.40 11.04
N ASP A 791 25.66 24.24 11.66
CA ASP A 791 26.93 23.76 12.22
C ASP A 791 27.11 22.25 11.99
N GLY A 792 26.62 21.78 10.83
CA GLY A 792 26.79 20.41 10.38
C GLY A 792 25.91 19.38 11.10
N GLY A 793 24.82 19.81 11.76
CA GLY A 793 23.97 18.96 12.59
C GLY A 793 24.39 18.89 14.06
N THR A 794 25.41 19.64 14.48
CA THR A 794 25.91 19.64 15.87
C THR A 794 24.89 20.23 16.83
N THR A 795 24.21 21.30 16.43
CA THR A 795 23.09 21.90 17.16
C THR A 795 21.89 22.10 16.24
N TRP A 796 20.70 21.96 16.82
CA TRP A 796 19.43 22.05 16.12
C TRP A 796 18.52 23.06 16.79
N LYS A 797 17.74 23.77 15.98
CA LYS A 797 16.75 24.77 16.39
C LYS A 797 15.41 24.45 15.75
N ASP A 798 14.35 24.37 16.56
CA ASP A 798 12.98 24.29 16.06
C ASP A 798 12.61 25.56 15.27
N ILE A 799 12.09 25.38 14.06
CA ILE A 799 11.60 26.42 13.15
C ILE A 799 10.15 26.20 12.71
N SER A 800 9.44 25.29 13.36
CA SER A 800 8.04 24.95 13.07
C SER A 800 7.13 26.17 13.22
N GLY A 801 7.28 26.98 14.27
CA GLY A 801 6.65 28.29 14.37
C GLY A 801 5.12 28.26 14.33
N ASN A 802 4.51 28.55 13.17
CA ASN A 802 3.06 28.46 12.94
C ASN A 802 2.66 27.32 11.98
N LEU A 803 3.56 26.37 11.72
CA LEU A 803 3.24 25.11 11.06
C LEU A 803 2.14 24.38 11.85
N PRO A 804 1.14 23.75 11.19
CA PRO A 804 0.20 22.86 11.87
C PRO A 804 0.94 21.70 12.55
N ASP A 805 0.34 21.14 13.59
CA ASP A 805 0.79 19.86 14.15
C ASP A 805 0.36 18.75 13.19
N VAL A 806 1.25 18.40 12.26
CA VAL A 806 1.04 17.43 11.18
C VAL A 806 2.37 16.74 10.89
N PRO A 807 2.40 15.42 10.62
CA PRO A 807 3.60 14.75 10.14
C PRO A 807 4.25 15.49 8.96
N ALA A 808 5.58 15.62 9.01
CA ALA A 808 6.38 16.15 7.93
C ALA A 808 7.19 15.00 7.31
N ASP A 809 7.13 14.85 5.99
CA ASP A 809 7.64 13.68 5.27
C ASP A 809 8.95 14.00 4.56
N SER A 810 9.03 15.13 3.87
CA SER A 810 10.27 15.59 3.25
C SER A 810 10.37 17.11 3.19
N ALA A 811 11.56 17.63 2.91
CA ALA A 811 11.82 19.05 2.75
C ALA A 811 12.74 19.32 1.56
N LEU A 812 12.64 20.53 1.01
CA LEU A 812 13.44 20.97 -0.13
C LEU A 812 13.79 22.45 0.02
N VAL A 813 15.08 22.77 -0.07
CA VAL A 813 15.55 24.15 -0.21
C VAL A 813 15.30 24.60 -1.65
N THR A 814 14.45 25.61 -1.85
CA THR A 814 14.10 26.13 -3.17
C THR A 814 15.20 27.05 -3.71
N ALA A 815 15.26 27.23 -5.04
CA ALA A 815 16.34 27.98 -5.70
C ALA A 815 16.43 29.48 -5.33
N ASP A 816 15.39 30.04 -4.69
CA ASP A 816 15.36 31.39 -4.11
C ASP A 816 15.85 31.44 -2.65
N GLY A 817 16.18 30.30 -2.04
CA GLY A 817 16.57 30.15 -0.63
C GLY A 817 15.40 29.97 0.34
N GLY A 818 14.22 29.61 -0.17
CA GLY A 818 13.06 29.23 0.64
C GLY A 818 13.13 27.77 1.08
N LEU A 819 12.20 27.37 1.94
CA LEU A 819 12.06 26.00 2.41
C LEU A 819 10.63 25.52 2.15
N ALA A 820 10.47 24.56 1.24
CA ALA A 820 9.23 23.83 1.04
C ALA A 820 9.26 22.54 1.88
N VAL A 821 8.13 22.19 2.50
CA VAL A 821 7.98 20.98 3.33
C VAL A 821 6.71 20.24 2.90
N ALA A 822 6.88 18.94 2.71
CA ALA A 822 5.85 17.96 2.40
C ALA A 822 5.25 17.41 3.70
N THR A 823 3.94 17.18 3.73
CA THR A 823 3.20 16.73 4.91
C THR A 823 2.04 15.82 4.52
N ASP A 824 1.50 15.08 5.49
CA ASP A 824 0.26 14.29 5.41
C ASP A 824 -0.98 15.07 4.91
N LEU A 825 -0.93 16.40 4.84
CA LEU A 825 -2.07 17.25 4.44
C LEU A 825 -1.73 18.23 3.29
N GLY A 826 -0.62 18.02 2.58
CA GLY A 826 -0.19 18.84 1.45
C GLY A 826 1.18 19.48 1.65
N VAL A 827 1.42 20.61 0.96
CA VAL A 827 2.73 21.30 0.96
C VAL A 827 2.62 22.66 1.65
N VAL A 828 3.64 23.00 2.44
CA VAL A 828 3.82 24.32 3.04
C VAL A 828 5.15 24.95 2.61
N HIS A 829 5.24 26.28 2.66
CA HIS A 829 6.45 27.04 2.29
C HIS A 829 6.79 28.12 3.32
N ARG A 830 8.06 28.20 3.68
CA ARG A 830 8.69 29.27 4.46
C ARG A 830 9.69 30.02 3.56
N ALA A 831 9.29 31.21 3.11
CA ALA A 831 10.12 32.06 2.26
C ALA A 831 11.44 32.49 2.95
N PRO A 832 12.49 32.87 2.19
CA PRO A 832 13.80 33.24 2.73
C PRO A 832 13.70 34.30 3.84
N GLY A 833 14.30 34.01 5.01
CA GLY A 833 14.29 34.91 6.18
C GLY A 833 12.92 35.09 6.86
N SER A 834 11.85 34.42 6.40
CA SER A 834 10.56 34.36 7.10
C SER A 834 10.69 33.59 8.42
N THR A 835 9.79 33.86 9.36
CA THR A 835 9.54 33.00 10.53
C THR A 835 8.15 32.38 10.51
N THR A 836 7.43 32.51 9.39
CA THR A 836 6.09 31.98 9.23
C THR A 836 5.91 31.20 7.92
N TRP A 837 5.12 30.13 8.04
CA TRP A 837 4.72 29.22 6.98
C TRP A 837 3.44 29.70 6.28
N LYS A 838 3.36 29.38 4.99
CA LYS A 838 2.18 29.48 4.14
C LYS A 838 1.81 28.09 3.61
N ARG A 839 0.53 27.84 3.35
CA ARG A 839 0.10 26.68 2.55
C ARG A 839 0.40 26.95 1.08
N VAL A 840 0.92 25.97 0.34
CA VAL A 840 1.22 26.13 -1.09
C VAL A 840 -0.01 25.82 -1.92
N GLY A 841 -0.50 26.81 -2.67
CA GLY A 841 -1.67 26.68 -3.54
C GLY A 841 -2.92 26.13 -2.85
N ASP A 842 -3.67 25.32 -3.59
CA ASP A 842 -4.78 24.48 -3.13
C ASP A 842 -4.57 23.04 -3.60
N LEU A 843 -4.29 22.13 -2.67
CA LEU A 843 -4.37 20.67 -2.83
C LEU A 843 -5.56 20.14 -1.98
N PRO A 844 -6.13 18.97 -2.29
CA PRO A 844 -6.93 18.21 -1.34
C PRO A 844 -6.09 17.82 -0.11
N ALA A 845 -6.74 17.31 0.94
CA ALA A 845 -6.07 16.80 2.15
C ALA A 845 -5.36 15.46 1.88
N VAL A 846 -4.29 15.48 1.09
CA VAL A 846 -3.51 14.33 0.64
C VAL A 846 -2.07 14.41 1.18
N ALA A 847 -1.49 13.26 1.51
CA ALA A 847 -0.09 13.16 1.89
C ALA A 847 0.83 13.45 0.70
N VAL A 848 1.94 14.14 0.97
CA VAL A 848 2.99 14.43 -0.02
C VAL A 848 4.29 13.88 0.52
N LEU A 849 4.82 12.83 -0.09
CA LEU A 849 5.97 12.12 0.46
C LEU A 849 7.29 12.71 -0.03
N GLN A 850 7.37 13.12 -1.30
CA GLN A 850 8.58 13.70 -1.88
C GLN A 850 8.34 15.01 -2.64
N LEU A 851 9.27 15.95 -2.45
CA LEU A 851 9.38 17.19 -3.22
C LEU A 851 10.70 17.23 -4.00
N LYS A 852 10.64 17.53 -5.31
CA LYS A 852 11.83 17.86 -6.12
C LYS A 852 11.57 19.03 -7.05
N THR A 853 12.62 19.68 -7.55
CA THR A 853 12.50 20.69 -8.61
C THR A 853 12.84 20.13 -9.98
N SER A 854 12.33 20.78 -11.03
CA SER A 854 12.86 20.62 -12.39
C SER A 854 14.38 20.89 -12.46
N PRO A 855 15.10 20.37 -13.47
CA PRO A 855 16.55 20.59 -13.64
C PRO A 855 17.01 22.06 -13.79
N ASP A 856 16.09 23.00 -13.96
CA ASP A 856 16.34 24.45 -14.00
C ASP A 856 15.94 25.18 -12.70
N GLY A 857 15.42 24.46 -11.70
CA GLY A 857 14.91 25.00 -10.43
C GLY A 857 13.60 25.80 -10.55
N GLY A 858 12.98 25.86 -11.73
CA GLY A 858 11.82 26.74 -11.98
C GLY A 858 10.47 26.20 -11.53
N THR A 859 10.32 24.88 -11.46
CA THR A 859 9.07 24.17 -11.14
C THR A 859 9.28 23.22 -9.96
N LEU A 860 8.38 23.26 -8.98
CA LEU A 860 8.29 22.32 -7.87
C LEU A 860 7.33 21.19 -8.25
N TYR A 861 7.75 19.95 -8.00
CA TYR A 861 6.99 18.72 -8.15
C TYR A 861 6.67 18.17 -6.76
N ALA A 862 5.44 17.68 -6.60
CA ALA A 862 4.95 17.06 -5.38
C ALA A 862 4.42 15.65 -5.71
N ALA A 863 5.13 14.63 -5.23
CA ALA A 863 4.68 13.24 -5.26
C ALA A 863 3.62 13.04 -4.17
N THR A 864 2.36 12.84 -4.56
CA THR A 864 1.27 12.65 -3.60
C THR A 864 0.91 11.18 -3.51
N HIS A 865 0.63 10.73 -2.29
CA HIS A 865 0.22 9.36 -2.04
C HIS A 865 -1.30 9.26 -2.19
N GLY A 866 -1.75 8.93 -3.40
CA GLY A 866 -3.17 8.76 -3.72
C GLY A 866 -3.79 9.82 -4.62
N ARG A 867 -3.04 10.78 -5.17
CA ARG A 867 -3.61 11.80 -6.10
C ARG A 867 -2.74 12.15 -7.29
N GLY A 868 -1.67 11.41 -7.53
CA GLY A 868 -0.74 11.66 -8.64
C GLY A 868 0.43 12.59 -8.31
N ILE A 869 1.05 13.17 -9.35
CA ILE A 869 2.12 14.18 -9.22
C ILE A 869 1.60 15.56 -9.62
N TYR A 870 1.72 16.54 -8.71
CA TYR A 870 1.36 17.93 -8.97
C TYR A 870 2.59 18.82 -9.23
N THR A 871 2.40 19.84 -10.07
CA THR A 871 3.41 20.83 -10.42
C THR A 871 2.96 22.26 -10.09
N ILE A 872 3.87 23.09 -9.58
CA ILE A 872 3.68 24.53 -9.38
C ILE A 872 4.99 25.30 -9.66
N GLU A 873 4.91 26.50 -10.24
CA GLU A 873 6.11 27.31 -10.48
C GLU A 873 6.68 27.86 -9.15
N VAL A 874 7.99 27.70 -8.90
CA VAL A 874 8.64 28.14 -7.64
C VAL A 874 8.44 29.64 -7.38
N ARG A 875 8.41 30.46 -8.43
CA ARG A 875 8.13 31.91 -8.34
C ARG A 875 6.74 32.28 -7.80
N LYS A 876 5.83 31.31 -7.64
CA LYS A 876 4.47 31.51 -7.09
C LYS A 876 4.40 31.30 -5.58
N LEU A 877 5.48 30.86 -4.94
CA LEU A 877 5.51 30.51 -3.52
C LEU A 877 5.61 31.73 -2.56
N HIS A 878 5.59 32.97 -3.08
CA HIS A 878 5.94 34.21 -2.38
C HIS A 878 4.80 34.98 -1.70
#